data_AF-A0A946JTP0-F1
#
_entry.id   AF-A0A946JTP0-F1
#
_cell.length_a   1.000
_cell.length_b   1.000
_cell.length_c   1.000
_cell.angle_alpha   90.00
_cell.angle_beta   90.00
_cell.angle_gamma   90.00
#
_symmetry.space_group_name_H-M   'P 1'
#
loop_
_entity.id
_entity.type
_entity.pdbx_description
1 polymer ?
#
loop_
_entity_poly.entity_id
_entity_poly.type
_entity_poly.pdbx_seq_one_letter_code
_entity_poly.pdbx_strand_id
1 'polypeptide(L)'
;SSIDASIDDCLTIYYSDPVATCDDDSACNTGDEGDCTYAEDDYDCDGNCTAGLDCNDDCGGSAVEDGCGVCGGDGSDDVGCGCFEDGPSGCDNACGSTLVEDACGVCGGDGSDDVGCGCFEDGPSGCDNTCGSTLVDDDCGVCNGGNLDMDNCGVCYGGNADDLGCGCFEDGPSGCDNACGSELVDDACGVCGGDGPSAECWNGDVVCDDSDCSDLPQNYPSWSVNVPDYQYNGSITSVVMIDDVLAGTSADLVAAFMGDECRGIANGLMFPPLGVVQFNLLTYSNEATGEMLTFKFYDSALDETIDLAESLEFISDMTMGNGMNPYEFTPAISEVTTSIGLATGWNWLSINAVSDDMSLTNVLSTIDGSSNYIKSQGAYADYYDGFGWWGTLEGINNAEMYKLVATSPNTIEFTGAPVDVESVNIGLSAGWNWIGYAPQVSMDIGIALSSIDGLATYIKSQGAYADYYDGFGWWGTLASLDPYAGYMLNAAAGGTLTYPSDGLLAIDPNDNTDGASLEKGDDDWMVKASDFEFNGSITIEVKLENGEVAEGDMLAAFVDGECHGVVSAMNTPFGDHLVFPLMVYGNEEGASMTFKYFDSYAGEVNQLVEQILFESDMALGNAIETIVLNSGSATMASVSQFKLSPAYPNPFNPTTTFEYSIDVDGDINITILDMNGRVVEVLYSGFSEVGHKSINWDASYNPSGVYFAKLMSGNKVETQKIVLVK
;
A
#
# COMPACT_ATOMS: atom_id res chain seq x y z
N SER A 1 -3.42 -6.58 22.07
CA SER A 1 -2.88 -7.20 23.30
C SER A 1 -2.46 -8.64 23.00
N SER A 2 -1.22 -8.84 22.58
CA SER A 2 -0.60 -10.16 22.50
C SER A 2 -0.09 -10.56 23.90
N ILE A 3 -0.38 -11.80 24.32
CA ILE A 3 0.21 -12.39 25.53
C ILE A 3 1.45 -13.14 25.04
N ASP A 4 2.62 -12.74 25.50
CA ASP A 4 3.84 -13.46 25.21
C ASP A 4 3.99 -14.65 26.18
N ALA A 5 4.18 -15.84 25.63
CA ALA A 5 4.29 -17.08 26.38
C ALA A 5 5.56 -17.80 25.93
N SER A 6 6.51 -17.96 26.87
CA SER A 6 7.71 -18.76 26.60
C SER A 6 7.45 -20.24 26.91
N ILE A 7 7.83 -21.09 25.97
CA ILE A 7 7.75 -22.55 26.08
C ILE A 7 9.16 -23.10 26.26
N ASP A 8 9.44 -23.60 27.46
CA ASP A 8 10.70 -24.28 27.79
C ASP A 8 10.60 -25.80 27.52
N ASP A 9 9.41 -26.42 27.64
CA ASP A 9 9.09 -27.75 27.10
C ASP A 9 7.59 -27.96 26.79
N CYS A 10 7.26 -29.03 26.05
CA CYS A 10 5.92 -29.32 25.53
C CYS A 10 4.80 -29.58 26.58
N LEU A 11 5.01 -29.41 27.89
CA LEU A 11 4.00 -29.72 28.92
C LEU A 11 3.76 -28.63 29.98
N THR A 12 4.47 -27.49 29.97
CA THR A 12 4.25 -26.42 30.97
C THR A 12 4.38 -25.02 30.36
N ILE A 13 3.34 -24.19 30.49
CA ILE A 13 3.32 -22.77 30.04
C ILE A 13 3.28 -21.86 31.28
N TYR A 14 4.19 -20.90 31.38
CA TYR A 14 4.12 -19.80 32.34
C TYR A 14 3.72 -18.52 31.61
N TYR A 15 2.81 -17.77 32.22
CA TYR A 15 2.45 -16.42 31.78
C TYR A 15 3.24 -15.43 32.62
N SER A 16 4.16 -14.68 32.01
CA SER A 16 4.67 -13.44 32.60
C SER A 16 3.81 -12.29 32.12
N ASP A 17 3.38 -11.44 33.05
CA ASP A 17 2.67 -10.21 32.70
C ASP A 17 3.57 -9.35 31.78
N PRO A 18 3.06 -8.83 30.65
CA PRO A 18 3.83 -7.96 29.77
C PRO A 18 4.09 -6.64 30.49
N VAL A 19 5.35 -6.23 30.60
CA VAL A 19 5.71 -4.84 30.88
C VAL A 19 6.04 -4.23 29.53
N ALA A 20 5.09 -3.47 28.99
CA ALA A 20 5.13 -2.93 27.64
C ALA A 20 5.36 -1.42 27.72
N THR A 21 6.49 -0.90 28.18
CA THR A 21 6.63 0.58 28.28
C THR A 21 6.91 1.22 26.93
N CYS A 22 6.32 2.40 26.67
CA CYS A 22 6.66 3.21 25.50
C CYS A 22 8.00 3.93 25.72
N ASP A 23 9.04 3.57 24.96
CA ASP A 23 10.41 4.07 25.19
C ASP A 23 10.79 5.28 24.29
N ASP A 24 9.85 5.85 23.55
CA ASP A 24 10.07 7.04 22.71
C ASP A 24 9.90 8.34 23.53
N ASP A 25 11.00 9.08 23.75
CA ASP A 25 11.05 10.36 24.49
C ASP A 25 10.18 11.50 23.91
N SER A 26 9.68 11.35 22.68
CA SER A 26 8.77 12.31 22.02
C SER A 26 7.30 11.92 22.10
N ALA A 27 6.99 10.71 22.58
CA ALA A 27 5.63 10.28 22.83
C ALA A 27 5.03 10.96 24.07
N CYS A 28 3.71 10.98 24.13
CA CYS A 28 2.93 11.56 25.22
C CYS A 28 2.77 10.63 26.42
N ASN A 29 3.01 9.34 26.24
CA ASN A 29 2.98 8.32 27.28
C ASN A 29 4.33 7.61 27.45
N THR A 30 5.43 8.32 27.19
CA THR A 30 6.78 7.77 27.38
C THR A 30 6.97 7.25 28.81
N GLY A 31 7.43 6.01 28.93
CA GLY A 31 7.71 5.30 30.17
C GLY A 31 6.50 4.61 30.79
N ASP A 32 5.30 4.75 30.22
CA ASP A 32 4.08 4.06 30.66
C ASP A 32 3.78 2.80 29.84
N GLU A 33 3.10 1.81 30.44
CA GLU A 33 2.81 0.52 29.80
C GLU A 33 1.74 0.65 28.67
N GLY A 34 2.13 0.59 27.38
CA GLY A 34 1.28 0.55 26.18
C GLY A 34 2.00 0.97 24.87
N ASP A 35 1.27 1.00 23.74
CA ASP A 35 1.76 1.61 22.48
C ASP A 35 2.06 3.10 22.67
N CYS A 36 3.08 3.62 21.97
CA CYS A 36 3.41 5.04 22.00
C CYS A 36 2.32 5.89 21.36
N THR A 37 1.71 6.76 22.15
CA THR A 37 0.78 7.79 21.68
C THR A 37 1.53 9.09 21.51
N TYR A 38 1.46 9.70 20.33
CA TYR A 38 2.08 10.98 20.04
C TYR A 38 1.03 12.09 20.03
N ALA A 39 1.48 13.34 20.18
CA ALA A 39 0.57 14.47 20.08
C ALA A 39 0.12 14.61 18.62
N GLU A 40 -1.16 14.88 18.41
CA GLU A 40 -1.67 15.25 17.09
C GLU A 40 -1.02 16.55 16.62
N ASP A 41 -0.89 16.72 15.30
CA ASP A 41 -0.31 17.92 14.71
C ASP A 41 -0.94 19.20 15.28
N ASP A 42 -0.11 20.18 15.61
CA ASP A 42 -0.45 21.45 16.29
C ASP A 42 -0.88 21.36 17.77
N TYR A 43 -0.98 20.17 18.36
CA TYR A 43 -1.26 19.97 19.79
C TYR A 43 -0.04 19.50 20.58
N ASP A 44 -0.04 19.75 21.89
CA ASP A 44 0.88 19.11 22.83
C ASP A 44 0.29 17.83 23.41
N CYS A 45 1.10 17.08 24.14
CA CYS A 45 0.72 15.80 24.73
C CYS A 45 -0.36 15.85 25.80
N ASP A 46 -0.68 17.04 26.33
CA ASP A 46 -1.79 17.26 27.24
C ASP A 46 -3.07 17.69 26.48
N GLY A 47 -3.04 17.65 25.14
CA GLY A 47 -4.12 18.07 24.25
C GLY A 47 -4.29 19.59 24.17
N ASN A 48 -3.29 20.37 24.57
CA ASN A 48 -3.35 21.82 24.45
C ASN A 48 -2.85 22.27 23.09
N CYS A 49 -3.57 23.22 22.48
CA CYS A 49 -3.18 23.79 21.22
C CYS A 49 -1.87 24.60 21.32
N THR A 50 -0.92 24.31 20.44
CA THR A 50 0.39 24.99 20.35
C THR A 50 0.49 25.98 19.19
N ALA A 51 -0.32 25.81 18.13
CA ALA A 51 -0.32 26.69 16.95
C ALA A 51 -1.26 27.91 17.03
N GLY A 52 -2.04 28.02 18.12
CA GLY A 52 -3.08 29.05 18.30
C GLY A 52 -4.44 28.60 17.74
N LEU A 53 -5.52 29.03 18.40
CA LEU A 53 -6.88 28.69 18.01
C LEU A 53 -7.40 29.69 16.97
N ASP A 54 -8.09 29.18 15.97
CA ASP A 54 -8.92 30.00 15.08
C ASP A 54 -10.29 30.29 15.71
N CYS A 55 -11.19 31.00 15.02
CA CYS A 55 -12.48 31.39 15.62
C CYS A 55 -13.49 30.25 15.78
N ASN A 56 -13.23 29.04 15.26
CA ASN A 56 -14.02 27.84 15.50
C ASN A 56 -13.48 27.06 16.71
N ASP A 57 -12.51 27.64 17.42
CA ASP A 57 -11.71 26.98 18.44
C ASP A 57 -10.91 25.78 17.88
N ASP A 58 -10.59 25.80 16.57
CA ASP A 58 -9.75 24.78 15.93
C ASP A 58 -8.27 25.18 16.05
N CYS A 59 -7.43 24.28 16.57
CA CYS A 59 -5.99 24.53 16.69
C CYS A 59 -5.30 24.50 15.33
N GLY A 60 -4.46 25.51 15.05
CA GLY A 60 -3.79 25.64 13.75
C GLY A 60 -4.73 26.01 12.61
N GLY A 61 -6.01 26.23 12.92
CA GLY A 61 -7.04 26.58 11.95
C GLY A 61 -6.82 27.96 11.31
N SER A 62 -7.49 28.20 10.19
CA SER A 62 -7.36 29.44 9.40
C SER A 62 -8.64 30.28 9.36
N ALA A 63 -9.69 29.85 10.06
CA ALA A 63 -10.96 30.53 10.05
C ALA A 63 -10.91 31.85 10.83
N VAL A 64 -11.55 32.88 10.28
CA VAL A 64 -11.61 34.22 10.87
C VAL A 64 -13.07 34.65 10.96
N GLU A 65 -13.43 35.38 12.02
CA GLU A 65 -14.78 35.94 12.15
C GLU A 65 -15.04 36.92 11.01
N ASP A 66 -16.20 36.76 10.36
CA ASP A 66 -16.68 37.72 9.38
C ASP A 66 -17.27 38.99 10.07
N GLY A 67 -17.81 39.90 9.26
CA GLY A 67 -18.39 41.16 9.76
C GLY A 67 -19.59 40.98 10.70
N CYS A 68 -20.15 39.77 10.79
CA CYS A 68 -21.27 39.38 11.63
C CYS A 68 -20.87 38.51 12.84
N GLY A 69 -19.58 38.23 13.00
CA GLY A 69 -19.08 37.39 14.08
C GLY A 69 -19.30 35.89 13.85
N VAL A 70 -19.60 35.48 12.61
CA VAL A 70 -19.60 34.05 12.24
C VAL A 70 -18.20 33.65 11.83
N CYS A 71 -17.69 32.62 12.48
CA CYS A 71 -16.40 32.07 12.10
C CYS A 71 -16.46 31.36 10.75
N GLY A 72 -15.60 31.77 9.80
CA GLY A 72 -15.60 31.20 8.44
C GLY A 72 -16.82 31.59 7.59
N GLY A 73 -17.62 32.57 8.04
CA GLY A 73 -18.79 33.07 7.32
C GLY A 73 -18.42 33.83 6.05
N ASP A 74 -19.32 33.81 5.05
CA ASP A 74 -19.18 34.56 3.80
C ASP A 74 -19.80 35.97 3.88
N GLY A 75 -20.25 36.41 5.08
CA GLY A 75 -20.89 37.70 5.31
C GLY A 75 -22.33 37.80 4.81
N SER A 76 -23.00 36.66 4.54
CA SER A 76 -24.39 36.64 4.05
C SER A 76 -25.46 36.82 5.15
N ASP A 77 -25.08 36.80 6.43
CA ASP A 77 -26.01 36.83 7.57
C ASP A 77 -26.62 38.21 7.90
N ASP A 78 -26.21 39.29 7.24
CA ASP A 78 -26.85 40.62 7.34
C ASP A 78 -27.54 41.01 6.03
N VAL A 79 -28.83 40.66 5.94
CA VAL A 79 -29.71 41.02 4.82
C VAL A 79 -30.34 42.43 4.96
N GLY A 80 -29.70 43.32 5.73
CA GLY A 80 -30.09 44.73 5.89
C GLY A 80 -30.87 45.05 7.16
N CYS A 81 -30.96 44.10 8.10
CA CYS A 81 -31.65 44.22 9.38
C CYS A 81 -30.75 43.96 10.60
N GLY A 82 -29.45 43.71 10.37
CA GLY A 82 -28.51 43.23 11.38
C GLY A 82 -28.28 41.73 11.24
N CYS A 83 -27.12 41.28 11.72
CA CYS A 83 -26.70 39.89 11.62
C CYS A 83 -27.68 38.95 12.34
N PHE A 84 -28.07 37.86 11.67
CA PHE A 84 -29.01 36.82 12.14
C PHE A 84 -30.44 37.29 12.41
N GLU A 85 -30.82 38.47 11.93
CA GLU A 85 -32.19 38.97 12.01
C GLU A 85 -32.92 38.72 10.69
N ASP A 86 -34.19 38.32 10.77
CA ASP A 86 -35.03 38.10 9.59
C ASP A 86 -35.11 39.39 8.75
N GLY A 87 -34.84 39.28 7.45
CA GLY A 87 -34.82 40.42 6.54
C GLY A 87 -36.15 41.19 6.48
N PRO A 88 -36.16 42.40 5.87
CA PRO A 88 -37.37 43.19 5.71
C PRO A 88 -38.43 42.36 4.97
N SER A 89 -39.56 42.14 5.64
CA SER A 89 -40.63 41.25 5.17
C SER A 89 -41.99 41.92 5.41
N GLY A 90 -43.07 41.26 4.97
CA GLY A 90 -44.43 41.77 5.09
C GLY A 90 -44.76 42.98 4.19
N CYS A 91 -46.02 43.42 4.21
CA CYS A 91 -46.53 44.55 3.42
C CYS A 91 -46.04 45.93 3.88
N ASP A 92 -45.40 46.01 5.06
CA ASP A 92 -44.83 47.24 5.64
C ASP A 92 -43.30 47.31 5.53
N ASN A 93 -42.64 46.28 4.97
CA ASN A 93 -41.20 46.18 4.77
C ASN A 93 -40.38 46.43 6.04
N ALA A 94 -40.87 45.97 7.20
CA ALA A 94 -40.13 45.97 8.45
C ALA A 94 -39.39 44.63 8.65
N CYS A 95 -38.24 44.66 9.32
CA CYS A 95 -37.46 43.45 9.65
C CYS A 95 -38.31 42.44 10.41
N GLY A 96 -38.38 41.19 9.93
CA GLY A 96 -39.16 40.10 10.54
C GLY A 96 -40.69 40.25 10.54
N SER A 97 -41.27 41.12 9.71
CA SER A 97 -42.72 41.34 9.66
C SER A 97 -43.46 40.22 8.90
N THR A 98 -44.46 39.65 9.55
CA THR A 98 -45.37 38.66 8.94
C THR A 98 -46.68 39.29 8.45
N LEU A 99 -46.77 40.62 8.42
CA LEU A 99 -48.00 41.31 8.04
C LEU A 99 -48.21 41.19 6.54
N VAL A 100 -49.42 40.80 6.12
CA VAL A 100 -49.84 40.76 4.72
C VAL A 100 -50.97 41.77 4.51
N GLU A 101 -51.11 42.26 3.27
CA GLU A 101 -52.30 43.02 2.93
C GLU A 101 -53.51 42.10 3.02
N ASP A 102 -54.57 42.57 3.67
CA ASP A 102 -55.85 41.89 3.58
C ASP A 102 -56.47 42.09 2.20
N ALA A 103 -57.60 41.43 1.93
CA ALA A 103 -58.28 41.49 0.63
C ALA A 103 -58.72 42.92 0.22
N CYS A 104 -58.70 43.89 1.14
CA CYS A 104 -59.04 45.29 0.91
C CYS A 104 -57.82 46.21 0.77
N GLY A 105 -56.60 45.64 0.73
CA GLY A 105 -55.36 46.38 0.52
C GLY A 105 -54.86 47.10 1.77
N VAL A 106 -55.29 46.69 2.97
CA VAL A 106 -54.83 47.27 4.24
C VAL A 106 -53.81 46.33 4.89
N CYS A 107 -52.59 46.84 5.09
CA CYS A 107 -51.51 46.07 5.68
C CYS A 107 -51.79 45.75 7.16
N GLY A 108 -51.90 44.46 7.50
CA GLY A 108 -52.25 43.99 8.86
C GLY A 108 -53.72 44.16 9.24
N GLY A 109 -54.61 44.36 8.26
CA GLY A 109 -56.06 44.40 8.47
C GLY A 109 -56.64 43.02 8.77
N ASP A 110 -57.79 42.98 9.44
CA ASP A 110 -58.52 41.73 9.73
C ASP A 110 -59.55 41.38 8.64
N GLY A 111 -59.55 42.11 7.52
CA GLY A 111 -60.48 41.91 6.40
C GLY A 111 -61.93 42.25 6.70
N SER A 112 -62.23 42.95 7.80
CA SER A 112 -63.62 43.23 8.21
C SER A 112 -64.32 44.33 7.40
N ASP A 113 -63.59 45.01 6.50
CA ASP A 113 -64.10 46.13 5.70
C ASP A 113 -64.84 45.72 4.41
N ASP A 114 -64.83 44.43 4.03
CA ASP A 114 -65.66 43.87 2.95
C ASP A 114 -66.58 42.77 3.46
N VAL A 115 -67.82 43.17 3.77
CA VAL A 115 -68.89 42.27 4.21
C VAL A 115 -69.63 41.60 3.04
N GLY A 116 -68.99 41.51 1.86
CA GLY A 116 -69.50 40.80 0.68
C GLY A 116 -70.07 41.69 -0.42
N CYS A 117 -69.80 43.00 -0.39
CA CYS A 117 -70.31 44.00 -1.33
C CYS A 117 -69.22 44.94 -1.89
N GLY A 118 -67.96 44.64 -1.59
CA GLY A 118 -66.80 45.48 -1.88
C GLY A 118 -66.37 46.29 -0.65
N CYS A 119 -65.07 46.53 -0.54
CA CYS A 119 -64.48 47.26 0.58
C CYS A 119 -65.14 48.63 0.78
N PHE A 120 -65.59 48.90 2.01
CA PHE A 120 -66.24 50.15 2.45
C PHE A 120 -67.67 50.42 1.94
N GLU A 121 -68.41 49.38 1.50
CA GLU A 121 -69.82 49.46 1.09
C GLU A 121 -70.76 48.77 2.10
N ASP A 122 -72.04 49.20 2.16
CA ASP A 122 -73.05 48.58 3.05
C ASP A 122 -73.36 47.14 2.61
N GLY A 123 -73.34 46.22 3.58
CA GLY A 123 -73.43 44.79 3.31
C GLY A 123 -74.76 44.28 2.71
N PRO A 124 -74.76 43.02 2.23
CA PRO A 124 -75.95 42.40 1.68
C PRO A 124 -77.04 42.26 2.76
N SER A 125 -78.27 42.68 2.43
CA SER A 125 -79.42 42.68 3.33
C SER A 125 -80.70 42.27 2.60
N GLY A 126 -81.81 42.06 3.32
CA GLY A 126 -83.05 41.47 2.77
C GLY A 126 -82.94 39.96 2.50
N CYS A 127 -84.05 39.28 2.18
CA CYS A 127 -84.03 37.84 1.87
C CYS A 127 -83.35 37.46 0.55
N ASP A 128 -83.02 38.44 -0.30
CA ASP A 128 -82.30 38.24 -1.56
C ASP A 128 -80.81 38.57 -1.45
N ASN A 129 -80.33 38.88 -0.23
CA ASN A 129 -78.92 39.11 0.11
C ASN A 129 -78.15 39.94 -0.93
N THR A 130 -78.80 40.99 -1.42
CA THR A 130 -78.17 41.99 -2.28
C THR A 130 -77.80 43.20 -1.43
N CYS A 131 -76.69 43.85 -1.76
CA CYS A 131 -76.16 45.02 -1.04
C CYS A 131 -77.26 46.08 -0.83
N GLY A 132 -77.67 46.30 0.42
CA GLY A 132 -78.71 47.27 0.80
C GLY A 132 -80.20 46.91 0.59
N SER A 133 -80.60 45.65 0.47
CA SER A 133 -82.02 45.25 0.24
C SER A 133 -82.88 45.12 1.53
N THR A 134 -84.22 45.18 1.39
CA THR A 134 -85.21 45.17 2.49
C THR A 134 -86.34 44.14 2.33
N LEU A 135 -86.18 43.15 1.46
CA LEU A 135 -87.18 42.12 1.18
C LEU A 135 -87.26 41.04 2.29
N VAL A 136 -88.40 40.32 2.43
CA VAL A 136 -88.59 39.21 3.42
C VAL A 136 -89.21 37.93 2.81
N ASP A 137 -88.83 36.77 3.36
CA ASP A 137 -89.24 35.43 2.89
C ASP A 137 -90.66 35.03 3.30
N ASP A 138 -91.23 34.10 2.53
CA ASP A 138 -92.46 33.36 2.89
C ASP A 138 -92.18 32.05 3.68
N ASP A 139 -93.23 31.32 4.03
CA ASP A 139 -93.16 30.11 4.87
C ASP A 139 -92.50 28.88 4.17
N CYS A 140 -92.11 28.97 2.89
CA CYS A 140 -91.26 27.97 2.20
C CYS A 140 -89.83 28.50 1.94
N GLY A 141 -89.50 29.67 2.47
CA GLY A 141 -88.16 30.26 2.41
C GLY A 141 -87.85 31.00 1.11
N VAL A 142 -88.85 31.43 0.34
CA VAL A 142 -88.60 32.24 -0.87
C VAL A 142 -89.01 33.68 -0.73
N CYS A 143 -88.07 34.52 -1.14
CA CYS A 143 -88.14 35.96 -1.07
C CYS A 143 -89.29 36.49 -1.94
N ASN A 144 -90.39 36.89 -1.28
CA ASN A 144 -91.68 37.30 -1.90
C ASN A 144 -92.44 36.19 -2.69
N GLY A 145 -92.30 34.91 -2.30
CA GLY A 145 -92.96 33.76 -2.92
C GLY A 145 -94.40 33.47 -2.46
N GLY A 146 -95.02 32.42 -3.04
CA GLY A 146 -96.26 31.82 -2.56
C GLY A 146 -96.38 30.33 -2.94
N ASN A 147 -97.04 29.54 -2.08
CA ASN A 147 -97.04 28.05 -2.00
C ASN A 147 -97.27 27.22 -3.30
N LEU A 148 -96.31 27.14 -4.22
CA LEU A 148 -96.32 26.19 -5.36
C LEU A 148 -95.11 25.23 -5.41
N ASP A 149 -94.27 25.18 -4.37
CA ASP A 149 -92.88 24.71 -4.51
C ASP A 149 -92.51 23.43 -3.75
N MET A 150 -93.36 22.41 -3.67
CA MET A 150 -92.97 21.09 -3.10
C MET A 150 -92.77 20.02 -4.18
N ASP A 151 -91.72 19.21 -4.06
CA ASP A 151 -91.39 18.10 -4.98
C ASP A 151 -91.90 16.71 -4.53
N ASN A 152 -91.58 15.66 -5.30
CA ASN A 152 -92.09 14.30 -5.09
C ASN A 152 -91.43 13.52 -3.92
N CYS A 153 -90.29 13.97 -3.37
CA CYS A 153 -89.73 13.43 -2.11
C CYS A 153 -90.13 14.32 -0.89
N GLY A 154 -90.97 15.34 -1.11
CA GLY A 154 -91.68 16.10 -0.07
C GLY A 154 -90.92 17.32 0.46
N VAL A 155 -89.93 17.80 -0.30
CA VAL A 155 -89.02 18.91 0.07
C VAL A 155 -89.36 20.17 -0.73
N CYS A 156 -89.31 21.34 -0.08
CA CYS A 156 -89.52 22.63 -0.75
C CYS A 156 -88.36 22.93 -1.74
N TYR A 157 -88.69 23.26 -3.00
CA TYR A 157 -87.77 23.39 -4.15
C TYR A 157 -86.86 22.19 -4.43
N GLY A 158 -87.24 20.99 -3.97
CA GLY A 158 -86.50 19.78 -4.29
C GLY A 158 -86.45 19.54 -5.80
N GLY A 159 -85.26 19.55 -6.38
CA GLY A 159 -85.05 19.16 -7.76
C GLY A 159 -84.72 17.68 -7.87
N ASN A 160 -85.50 16.75 -7.31
CA ASN A 160 -85.12 15.33 -7.20
C ASN A 160 -83.69 15.10 -6.65
N ALA A 161 -83.10 16.07 -5.93
CA ALA A 161 -81.68 16.05 -5.55
C ALA A 161 -81.36 14.99 -4.48
N ASP A 162 -82.39 14.52 -3.78
CA ASP A 162 -82.28 13.47 -2.77
C ASP A 162 -82.12 12.07 -3.40
N ASP A 163 -82.26 11.95 -4.72
CA ASP A 163 -81.92 10.75 -5.52
C ASP A 163 -80.72 11.05 -6.42
N LEU A 164 -79.52 10.77 -5.92
CA LEU A 164 -78.25 10.88 -6.67
C LEU A 164 -78.07 9.75 -7.72
N GLY A 165 -79.16 9.09 -8.12
CA GLY A 165 -79.17 7.93 -9.01
C GLY A 165 -79.16 6.58 -8.29
N CYS A 166 -79.23 6.57 -6.96
CA CYS A 166 -79.21 5.40 -6.09
C CYS A 166 -80.49 5.23 -5.22
N GLY A 167 -81.48 6.13 -5.36
CA GLY A 167 -82.73 6.17 -4.59
C GLY A 167 -82.79 7.31 -3.56
N CYS A 168 -84.00 7.79 -3.20
CA CYS A 168 -84.16 8.86 -2.19
C CYS A 168 -83.54 8.41 -0.84
N PHE A 169 -82.56 9.16 -0.34
CA PHE A 169 -81.84 8.97 0.94
C PHE A 169 -80.78 7.85 1.00
N GLU A 170 -80.29 7.33 -0.13
CA GLU A 170 -79.15 6.39 -0.18
C GLU A 170 -77.85 7.14 -0.54
N ASP A 171 -76.69 6.61 -0.12
CA ASP A 171 -75.39 7.19 -0.47
C ASP A 171 -75.17 7.12 -2.00
N GLY A 172 -74.74 8.24 -2.58
CA GLY A 172 -74.52 8.35 -4.01
C GLY A 172 -73.39 7.45 -4.53
N PRO A 173 -73.20 7.37 -5.85
CA PRO A 173 -72.03 6.73 -6.44
C PRO A 173 -70.74 7.28 -5.83
N SER A 174 -69.89 6.42 -5.28
CA SER A 174 -68.61 6.76 -4.64
C SER A 174 -67.52 5.75 -5.01
N GLY A 175 -66.32 5.92 -4.48
CA GLY A 175 -65.14 5.10 -4.83
C GLY A 175 -64.64 5.31 -6.26
N CYS A 176 -63.50 4.74 -6.60
CA CYS A 176 -62.91 4.80 -7.95
C CYS A 176 -63.73 4.04 -9.02
N ASP A 177 -64.68 3.19 -8.63
CA ASP A 177 -65.56 2.42 -9.52
C ASP A 177 -66.95 3.06 -9.72
N ASN A 178 -67.24 4.17 -9.02
CA ASN A 178 -68.52 4.90 -9.07
C ASN A 178 -69.75 4.00 -8.79
N ALA A 179 -69.62 3.04 -7.88
CA ALA A 179 -70.76 2.27 -7.38
C ALA A 179 -71.38 2.98 -6.16
N CYS A 180 -72.71 2.88 -5.99
CA CYS A 180 -73.41 3.49 -4.85
C CYS A 180 -72.81 2.98 -3.52
N GLY A 181 -72.22 3.88 -2.72
CA GLY A 181 -71.63 3.56 -1.41
C GLY A 181 -70.29 2.80 -1.42
N SER A 182 -69.53 2.82 -2.52
CA SER A 182 -68.19 2.19 -2.58
C SER A 182 -67.11 2.99 -1.84
N GLU A 183 -66.22 2.28 -1.15
CA GLU A 183 -65.02 2.82 -0.47
C GLU A 183 -63.72 2.49 -1.23
N LEU A 184 -63.81 1.90 -2.42
CA LEU A 184 -62.62 1.54 -3.20
C LEU A 184 -61.83 2.79 -3.60
N VAL A 185 -60.50 2.71 -3.49
CA VAL A 185 -59.55 3.74 -3.92
C VAL A 185 -58.61 3.18 -4.97
N ASP A 186 -58.09 4.06 -5.82
CA ASP A 186 -57.02 3.71 -6.75
C ASP A 186 -55.76 3.34 -5.94
N ASP A 187 -55.07 2.28 -6.35
CA ASP A 187 -53.74 1.97 -5.84
C ASP A 187 -52.68 2.93 -6.42
N ALA A 188 -51.40 2.74 -6.08
CA ALA A 188 -50.31 3.54 -6.60
C ALA A 188 -50.13 3.43 -8.13
N CYS A 189 -50.80 2.46 -8.77
CA CYS A 189 -50.81 2.23 -10.21
C CYS A 189 -52.07 2.79 -10.90
N GLY A 190 -52.95 3.46 -10.16
CA GLY A 190 -54.19 4.02 -10.70
C GLY A 190 -55.27 2.97 -10.99
N VAL A 191 -55.15 1.75 -10.43
CA VAL A 191 -56.14 0.68 -10.58
C VAL A 191 -57.03 0.64 -9.36
N CYS A 192 -58.33 0.80 -9.60
CA CYS A 192 -59.34 0.76 -8.55
C CYS A 192 -59.36 -0.59 -7.81
N GLY A 193 -58.95 -0.60 -6.54
CA GLY A 193 -58.82 -1.82 -5.73
C GLY A 193 -57.71 -2.79 -6.17
N GLY A 194 -56.68 -2.29 -6.85
CA GLY A 194 -55.53 -3.08 -7.29
C GLY A 194 -54.52 -3.43 -6.18
N ASP A 195 -53.61 -4.36 -6.49
CA ASP A 195 -52.58 -4.87 -5.58
C ASP A 195 -51.31 -3.98 -5.53
N GLY A 196 -51.23 -2.91 -6.32
CA GLY A 196 -50.05 -2.03 -6.42
C GLY A 196 -48.96 -2.53 -7.39
N PRO A 197 -47.82 -1.81 -7.47
CA PRO A 197 -46.71 -2.14 -8.37
C PRO A 197 -46.08 -3.49 -8.01
N SER A 198 -45.82 -4.31 -9.01
CA SER A 198 -45.32 -5.69 -8.83
C SER A 198 -44.25 -6.10 -9.85
N ALA A 199 -43.89 -5.24 -10.80
CA ALA A 199 -42.87 -5.52 -11.81
C ALA A 199 -41.53 -4.94 -11.36
N GLU A 200 -40.49 -5.77 -11.22
CA GLU A 200 -39.13 -5.33 -10.86
C GLU A 200 -38.32 -5.00 -12.12
N CYS A 201 -37.77 -3.78 -12.17
CA CYS A 201 -36.91 -3.27 -13.23
C CYS A 201 -35.45 -3.69 -13.07
N TRP A 202 -34.63 -3.46 -14.11
CA TRP A 202 -33.20 -3.82 -14.11
C TRP A 202 -32.38 -3.12 -13.01
N ASN A 203 -32.81 -1.94 -12.56
CA ASN A 203 -32.19 -1.15 -11.50
C ASN A 203 -32.77 -1.44 -10.10
N GLY A 204 -33.67 -2.42 -9.97
CA GLY A 204 -34.33 -2.80 -8.72
C GLY A 204 -35.59 -2.00 -8.38
N ASP A 205 -36.03 -1.06 -9.22
CA ASP A 205 -37.29 -0.33 -9.01
C ASP A 205 -38.50 -1.26 -9.21
N VAL A 206 -39.56 -1.08 -8.39
CA VAL A 206 -40.82 -1.82 -8.55
C VAL A 206 -41.87 -0.90 -9.16
N VAL A 207 -42.30 -1.20 -10.38
CA VAL A 207 -43.23 -0.41 -11.19
C VAL A 207 -44.53 -1.15 -11.49
N CYS A 208 -45.47 -0.45 -12.10
CA CYS A 208 -46.82 -0.92 -12.40
C CYS A 208 -46.90 -1.77 -13.68
N ASP A 209 -46.03 -1.48 -14.66
CA ASP A 209 -45.91 -2.21 -15.91
C ASP A 209 -44.44 -2.22 -16.36
N ASP A 210 -43.99 -3.30 -17.03
CA ASP A 210 -42.61 -3.42 -17.53
C ASP A 210 -42.21 -2.25 -18.46
N SER A 211 -43.18 -1.60 -19.11
CA SER A 211 -42.95 -0.42 -19.96
C SER A 211 -42.71 0.88 -19.20
N ASP A 212 -42.97 0.90 -17.90
CA ASP A 212 -42.64 2.02 -17.01
C ASP A 212 -41.21 1.92 -16.46
N CYS A 213 -40.50 0.81 -16.72
CA CYS A 213 -39.08 0.71 -16.42
C CYS A 213 -38.26 1.69 -17.26
N SER A 214 -37.23 2.26 -16.63
CA SER A 214 -36.22 3.03 -17.34
C SER A 214 -35.54 2.18 -18.41
N ASP A 215 -35.19 2.79 -19.54
CA ASP A 215 -34.37 2.14 -20.56
C ASP A 215 -33.05 1.67 -19.96
N LEU A 216 -32.55 0.51 -20.42
CA LEU A 216 -31.25 0.00 -20.02
C LEU A 216 -30.13 1.01 -20.38
N PRO A 217 -29.16 1.25 -19.47
CA PRO A 217 -27.99 2.07 -19.75
C PRO A 217 -27.23 1.56 -20.98
N GLN A 218 -26.51 2.46 -21.64
CA GLN A 218 -25.87 2.14 -22.91
C GLN A 218 -24.79 1.08 -22.74
N ASN A 219 -24.04 1.13 -21.65
CA ASN A 219 -22.95 0.20 -21.36
C ASN A 219 -23.34 -0.89 -20.35
N TYR A 220 -24.64 -1.06 -20.08
CA TYR A 220 -25.11 -2.10 -19.17
C TYR A 220 -24.63 -3.49 -19.63
N PRO A 221 -23.93 -4.24 -18.78
CA PRO A 221 -23.25 -5.44 -19.20
C PRO A 221 -24.23 -6.57 -19.54
N SER A 222 -23.91 -7.34 -20.59
CA SER A 222 -24.69 -8.52 -21.01
C SER A 222 -24.30 -9.80 -20.26
N TRP A 223 -23.62 -9.66 -19.12
CA TRP A 223 -23.12 -10.77 -18.32
C TRP A 223 -24.27 -11.68 -17.87
N SER A 224 -24.11 -12.98 -18.07
CA SER A 224 -25.08 -13.97 -17.65
C SER A 224 -24.43 -15.32 -17.51
N VAL A 225 -24.99 -16.15 -16.62
CA VAL A 225 -24.51 -17.50 -16.36
C VAL A 225 -25.66 -18.48 -16.56
N ASN A 226 -25.45 -19.50 -17.39
CA ASN A 226 -26.38 -20.61 -17.52
C ASN A 226 -26.00 -21.72 -16.52
N VAL A 227 -26.47 -21.59 -15.28
CA VAL A 227 -26.09 -22.48 -14.16
C VAL A 227 -26.14 -23.99 -14.47
N PRO A 228 -27.13 -24.53 -15.20
CA PRO A 228 -27.18 -25.95 -15.58
C PRO A 228 -25.99 -26.48 -16.39
N ASP A 229 -25.14 -25.62 -16.95
CA ASP A 229 -23.97 -26.02 -17.73
C ASP A 229 -22.76 -26.42 -16.87
N TYR A 230 -22.84 -26.24 -15.53
CA TYR A 230 -21.74 -26.47 -14.60
C TYR A 230 -22.10 -27.48 -13.50
N GLN A 231 -21.11 -28.26 -13.06
CA GLN A 231 -21.28 -29.28 -12.03
C GLN A 231 -20.78 -28.85 -10.64
N TYR A 232 -19.82 -27.93 -10.57
CA TYR A 232 -19.23 -27.41 -9.33
C TYR A 232 -19.59 -25.94 -9.14
N ASN A 233 -19.62 -25.50 -7.88
CA ASN A 233 -19.83 -24.11 -7.51
C ASN A 233 -18.93 -23.70 -6.33
N GLY A 234 -18.74 -22.40 -6.17
CA GLY A 234 -18.11 -21.76 -5.03
C GLY A 234 -18.86 -20.48 -4.67
N SER A 235 -18.64 -19.97 -3.45
CA SER A 235 -19.27 -18.73 -2.98
C SER A 235 -18.23 -17.70 -2.57
N ILE A 236 -18.45 -16.45 -2.97
CA ILE A 236 -17.61 -15.31 -2.62
C ILE A 236 -18.53 -14.22 -2.06
N THR A 237 -18.32 -13.81 -0.82
CA THR A 237 -18.96 -12.64 -0.22
C THR A 237 -17.95 -11.52 -0.22
N SER A 238 -18.19 -10.46 -0.99
CA SER A 238 -17.21 -9.40 -1.18
C SER A 238 -17.76 -7.98 -1.04
N VAL A 239 -16.85 -7.03 -0.97
CA VAL A 239 -17.07 -5.59 -1.14
C VAL A 239 -16.13 -5.08 -2.22
N VAL A 240 -16.44 -3.92 -2.81
CA VAL A 240 -15.56 -3.24 -3.76
C VAL A 240 -15.05 -1.96 -3.11
N MET A 241 -13.75 -1.74 -3.16
CA MET A 241 -13.03 -0.58 -2.61
C MET A 241 -12.47 0.22 -3.78
N ILE A 242 -12.95 1.45 -3.98
CA ILE A 242 -12.43 2.39 -5.00
C ILE A 242 -11.82 3.57 -4.23
N ASP A 243 -10.53 3.84 -4.46
CA ASP A 243 -9.77 4.88 -3.76
C ASP A 243 -9.88 4.77 -2.22
N ASP A 244 -9.76 3.54 -1.69
CA ASP A 244 -9.92 3.19 -0.27
C ASP A 244 -11.31 3.51 0.34
N VAL A 245 -12.31 3.72 -0.51
CA VAL A 245 -13.70 3.94 -0.11
C VAL A 245 -14.58 2.78 -0.58
N LEU A 246 -15.44 2.29 0.31
CA LEU A 246 -16.45 1.28 -0.04
C LEU A 246 -17.38 1.82 -1.14
N ALA A 247 -17.31 1.18 -2.30
CA ALA A 247 -18.15 1.44 -3.45
C ALA A 247 -19.26 0.40 -3.56
N GLY A 248 -20.39 0.82 -4.12
CA GLY A 248 -21.50 -0.08 -4.41
C GLY A 248 -22.86 0.45 -4.00
N THR A 249 -23.82 0.22 -4.86
CA THR A 249 -25.26 0.40 -4.68
C THR A 249 -25.96 -0.91 -5.00
N SER A 250 -27.28 -0.98 -4.78
CA SER A 250 -28.06 -2.16 -5.16
C SER A 250 -28.18 -2.38 -6.67
N ALA A 251 -27.84 -1.38 -7.49
CA ALA A 251 -27.89 -1.44 -8.95
C ALA A 251 -26.54 -1.82 -9.59
N ASP A 252 -25.47 -1.87 -8.81
CA ASP A 252 -24.14 -2.25 -9.29
C ASP A 252 -23.98 -3.77 -9.36
N LEU A 253 -23.03 -4.24 -10.17
CA LEU A 253 -22.79 -5.66 -10.41
C LEU A 253 -21.34 -6.02 -10.14
N VAL A 254 -21.11 -7.20 -9.58
CA VAL A 254 -19.83 -7.89 -9.64
C VAL A 254 -20.01 -9.19 -10.39
N ALA A 255 -19.11 -9.48 -11.33
CA ALA A 255 -19.11 -10.71 -12.10
C ALA A 255 -17.73 -11.38 -12.09
N ALA A 256 -17.73 -12.72 -12.04
CA ALA A 256 -16.54 -13.55 -12.21
C ALA A 256 -16.48 -14.09 -13.63
N PHE A 257 -15.27 -14.25 -14.16
CA PHE A 257 -14.98 -14.72 -15.52
C PHE A 257 -13.89 -15.80 -15.52
N MET A 258 -13.93 -16.67 -16.52
CA MET A 258 -12.79 -17.49 -16.92
C MET A 258 -12.47 -17.21 -18.38
N GLY A 259 -11.38 -16.48 -18.62
CA GLY A 259 -11.18 -15.81 -19.90
C GLY A 259 -12.31 -14.81 -20.16
N ASP A 260 -13.04 -14.99 -21.26
CA ASP A 260 -14.18 -14.11 -21.62
C ASP A 260 -15.55 -14.64 -21.15
N GLU A 261 -15.61 -15.84 -20.54
CA GLU A 261 -16.87 -16.48 -20.19
C GLU A 261 -17.28 -16.18 -18.74
N CYS A 262 -18.46 -15.56 -18.55
CA CYS A 262 -18.99 -15.24 -17.23
C CYS A 262 -19.32 -16.53 -16.45
N ARG A 263 -18.77 -16.65 -15.25
CA ARG A 263 -18.91 -17.77 -14.31
C ARG A 263 -19.65 -17.43 -13.04
N GLY A 264 -19.98 -16.17 -12.80
CA GLY A 264 -20.76 -15.73 -11.66
C GLY A 264 -21.19 -14.30 -11.88
N ILE A 265 -22.35 -13.92 -11.37
CA ILE A 265 -22.80 -12.53 -11.34
C ILE A 265 -23.67 -12.30 -10.10
N ALA A 266 -23.49 -11.16 -9.45
CA ALA A 266 -24.28 -10.73 -8.29
C ALA A 266 -24.53 -9.22 -8.32
N ASN A 267 -25.73 -8.82 -7.92
CA ASN A 267 -26.07 -7.43 -7.62
C ASN A 267 -25.58 -7.05 -6.20
N GLY A 268 -25.42 -5.76 -5.97
CA GLY A 268 -25.17 -5.24 -4.63
C GLY A 268 -26.33 -5.50 -3.67
N LEU A 269 -26.01 -5.97 -2.46
CA LEU A 269 -26.97 -6.19 -1.38
C LEU A 269 -26.51 -5.46 -0.13
N MET A 270 -27.34 -4.56 0.40
CA MET A 270 -27.06 -3.91 1.67
C MET A 270 -26.99 -4.94 2.81
N PHE A 271 -25.90 -4.93 3.56
CA PHE A 271 -25.69 -5.72 4.76
C PHE A 271 -25.88 -4.84 6.01
N PRO A 272 -27.08 -4.84 6.63
CA PRO A 272 -27.41 -3.89 7.69
C PRO A 272 -26.47 -3.87 8.91
N PRO A 273 -25.86 -4.99 9.36
CA PRO A 273 -24.97 -4.97 10.52
C PRO A 273 -23.75 -4.06 10.37
N LEU A 274 -23.23 -3.91 9.14
CA LEU A 274 -22.10 -3.03 8.84
C LEU A 274 -22.53 -1.75 8.11
N GLY A 275 -23.75 -1.71 7.57
CA GLY A 275 -24.24 -0.58 6.79
C GLY A 275 -23.58 -0.46 5.40
N VAL A 276 -22.97 -1.54 4.91
CA VAL A 276 -22.21 -1.58 3.65
C VAL A 276 -22.95 -2.40 2.59
N VAL A 277 -22.72 -2.12 1.32
CA VAL A 277 -23.20 -2.94 0.21
C VAL A 277 -22.21 -4.07 -0.04
N GLN A 278 -22.71 -5.31 -0.14
CA GLN A 278 -21.92 -6.51 -0.39
C GLN A 278 -22.38 -7.21 -1.67
N PHE A 279 -21.45 -7.86 -2.35
CA PHE A 279 -21.70 -8.66 -3.53
C PHE A 279 -21.56 -10.14 -3.18
N ASN A 280 -22.69 -10.85 -3.16
CA ASN A 280 -22.75 -12.26 -2.80
C ASN A 280 -22.74 -13.12 -4.05
N LEU A 281 -21.54 -13.43 -4.54
CA LEU A 281 -21.31 -14.11 -5.78
C LEU A 281 -21.34 -15.63 -5.61
N LEU A 282 -22.06 -16.32 -6.51
CA LEU A 282 -21.86 -17.74 -6.75
C LEU A 282 -21.10 -17.90 -8.06
N THR A 283 -19.99 -18.63 -7.99
CA THR A 283 -19.12 -18.93 -9.13
C THR A 283 -19.26 -20.39 -9.54
N TYR A 284 -19.11 -20.70 -10.81
CA TYR A 284 -19.37 -22.04 -11.35
C TYR A 284 -18.26 -22.54 -12.27
N SER A 285 -18.04 -23.87 -12.27
CA SER A 285 -17.02 -24.54 -13.08
C SER A 285 -17.38 -26.00 -13.38
N ASN A 286 -16.72 -26.57 -14.40
CA ASN A 286 -16.73 -28.01 -14.68
C ASN A 286 -15.48 -28.75 -14.21
N GLU A 287 -14.47 -28.05 -13.72
CA GLU A 287 -13.28 -28.60 -13.09
C GLU A 287 -13.34 -28.40 -11.57
N ALA A 288 -12.81 -29.36 -10.81
CA ALA A 288 -12.88 -29.27 -9.34
C ALA A 288 -11.83 -28.32 -8.73
N THR A 289 -10.79 -27.97 -9.50
CA THR A 289 -9.66 -27.09 -9.13
C THR A 289 -8.90 -26.69 -10.40
N GLY A 290 -8.07 -25.65 -10.34
CA GLY A 290 -7.06 -25.33 -11.35
C GLY A 290 -7.49 -24.34 -12.43
N GLU A 291 -8.69 -23.79 -12.35
CA GLU A 291 -9.11 -22.70 -13.24
C GLU A 291 -9.06 -21.36 -12.49
N MET A 292 -8.55 -20.31 -13.13
CA MET A 292 -8.44 -18.98 -12.52
C MET A 292 -9.66 -18.11 -12.87
N LEU A 293 -10.28 -17.55 -11.85
CA LEU A 293 -11.33 -16.55 -11.95
C LEU A 293 -10.73 -15.14 -11.99
N THR A 294 -11.21 -14.31 -12.90
CA THR A 294 -10.99 -12.85 -12.90
C THR A 294 -12.32 -12.15 -12.63
N PHE A 295 -12.30 -10.90 -12.16
CA PHE A 295 -13.51 -10.20 -11.74
C PHE A 295 -13.68 -8.85 -12.45
N LYS A 296 -14.93 -8.44 -12.63
CA LYS A 296 -15.29 -7.12 -13.13
C LYS A 296 -16.40 -6.53 -12.26
N PHE A 297 -16.33 -5.23 -12.06
CA PHE A 297 -17.34 -4.42 -11.40
C PHE A 297 -18.04 -3.52 -12.42
N TYR A 298 -19.36 -3.43 -12.38
CA TYR A 298 -20.11 -2.45 -13.15
C TYR A 298 -20.68 -1.41 -12.20
N ASP A 299 -20.24 -0.17 -12.39
CA ASP A 299 -20.77 1.00 -11.69
C ASP A 299 -21.95 1.57 -12.49
N SER A 300 -23.15 1.43 -11.94
CA SER A 300 -24.39 1.88 -12.56
C SER A 300 -24.54 3.40 -12.56
N ALA A 301 -23.86 4.13 -11.67
CA ALA A 301 -23.89 5.59 -11.63
C ALA A 301 -23.01 6.20 -12.72
N LEU A 302 -21.88 5.55 -13.04
CA LEU A 302 -20.96 5.95 -14.11
C LEU A 302 -21.28 5.32 -15.47
N ASP A 303 -22.11 4.27 -15.50
CA ASP A 303 -22.37 3.42 -16.67
C ASP A 303 -21.05 2.89 -17.28
N GLU A 304 -20.18 2.35 -16.42
CA GLU A 304 -18.84 1.88 -16.77
C GLU A 304 -18.55 0.51 -16.15
N THR A 305 -17.81 -0.32 -16.90
CA THR A 305 -17.24 -1.57 -16.41
C THR A 305 -15.79 -1.35 -16.02
N ILE A 306 -15.46 -1.66 -14.78
CA ILE A 306 -14.13 -1.60 -14.19
C ILE A 306 -13.63 -3.03 -14.04
N ASP A 307 -12.46 -3.34 -14.60
CA ASP A 307 -11.77 -4.60 -14.31
C ASP A 307 -11.28 -4.57 -12.86
N LEU A 308 -11.39 -5.66 -12.13
CA LEU A 308 -10.91 -5.76 -10.74
C LEU A 308 -9.54 -6.43 -10.71
N ALA A 309 -8.68 -6.01 -9.78
CA ALA A 309 -7.28 -6.41 -9.73
C ALA A 309 -7.07 -7.88 -9.34
N GLU A 310 -7.99 -8.45 -8.58
CA GLU A 310 -7.83 -9.75 -7.95
C GLU A 310 -8.13 -10.92 -8.93
N SER A 311 -7.38 -12.01 -8.77
CA SER A 311 -7.64 -13.29 -9.40
C SER A 311 -7.76 -14.38 -8.33
N LEU A 312 -8.62 -15.39 -8.55
CA LEU A 312 -8.81 -16.48 -7.59
C LEU A 312 -8.85 -17.82 -8.30
N GLU A 313 -8.06 -18.80 -7.82
CA GLU A 313 -8.23 -20.18 -8.27
C GLU A 313 -9.61 -20.69 -7.82
N PHE A 314 -10.42 -21.17 -8.76
CA PHE A 314 -11.65 -21.87 -8.47
C PHE A 314 -11.32 -23.23 -7.84
N ILE A 315 -11.87 -23.48 -6.65
CA ILE A 315 -11.88 -24.79 -6.00
C ILE A 315 -13.34 -25.16 -5.69
N SER A 316 -13.75 -26.40 -5.98
CA SER A 316 -15.11 -26.87 -5.68
C SER A 316 -15.46 -26.63 -4.21
N ASP A 317 -16.64 -26.06 -3.99
CA ASP A 317 -17.20 -25.73 -2.67
C ASP A 317 -16.36 -24.68 -1.89
N MET A 318 -15.51 -23.90 -2.58
CA MET A 318 -14.77 -22.80 -1.95
C MET A 318 -15.71 -21.76 -1.33
N THR A 319 -15.27 -21.16 -0.22
CA THR A 319 -15.95 -20.05 0.44
C THR A 319 -14.94 -18.94 0.70
N MET A 320 -15.12 -17.79 0.06
CA MET A 320 -14.28 -16.61 0.22
C MET A 320 -15.07 -15.49 0.89
N GLY A 321 -14.52 -14.90 1.94
CA GLY A 321 -15.20 -13.86 2.73
C GLY A 321 -16.46 -14.34 3.44
N ASN A 322 -17.05 -13.45 4.24
CA ASN A 322 -18.37 -13.61 4.85
C ASN A 322 -18.96 -12.22 5.18
N GLY A 323 -20.21 -12.16 5.61
CA GLY A 323 -20.87 -10.87 5.87
C GLY A 323 -20.17 -9.95 6.89
N MET A 324 -19.39 -10.49 7.82
CA MET A 324 -18.62 -9.69 8.80
C MET A 324 -17.18 -9.40 8.35
N ASN A 325 -16.61 -10.27 7.53
CA ASN A 325 -15.26 -10.13 6.98
C ASN A 325 -15.33 -10.46 5.47
N PRO A 326 -15.85 -9.54 4.65
CA PRO A 326 -15.98 -9.75 3.22
C PRO A 326 -14.60 -9.82 2.57
N TYR A 327 -14.53 -10.47 1.41
CA TYR A 327 -13.36 -10.38 0.54
C TYR A 327 -13.34 -8.99 -0.12
N GLU A 328 -12.18 -8.35 -0.20
CA GLU A 328 -12.07 -7.00 -0.77
C GLU A 328 -11.64 -7.10 -2.23
N PHE A 329 -12.40 -6.47 -3.11
CA PHE A 329 -12.03 -6.24 -4.50
C PHE A 329 -11.65 -4.79 -4.71
N THR A 330 -10.69 -4.55 -5.59
CA THR A 330 -10.22 -3.20 -5.94
C THR A 330 -10.17 -3.03 -7.47
N PRO A 331 -10.31 -1.81 -8.00
CA PRO A 331 -10.08 -1.54 -9.40
C PRO A 331 -8.69 -2.00 -9.84
N ALA A 332 -8.63 -2.72 -10.96
CA ALA A 332 -7.42 -2.90 -11.70
C ALA A 332 -6.94 -1.54 -12.19
N ILE A 333 -5.80 -1.10 -11.67
CA ILE A 333 -5.06 0.06 -12.15
C ILE A 333 -4.75 -0.11 -13.65
N SER A 334 -5.35 0.72 -14.50
CA SER A 334 -5.14 0.66 -15.95
C SER A 334 -3.81 1.29 -16.37
N GLU A 335 -3.35 2.28 -15.61
CA GLU A 335 -2.06 2.96 -15.81
C GLU A 335 -1.45 3.33 -14.45
N VAL A 336 -0.15 3.16 -14.32
CA VAL A 336 0.69 3.60 -13.21
C VAL A 336 1.79 4.50 -13.75
N THR A 337 2.16 5.52 -12.98
CA THR A 337 3.34 6.34 -13.28
C THR A 337 4.46 5.98 -12.32
N THR A 338 5.50 5.35 -12.87
CA THR A 338 6.76 5.10 -12.17
C THR A 338 7.52 6.41 -12.02
N SER A 339 7.79 6.81 -10.76
CA SER A 339 8.60 7.98 -10.42
C SER A 339 9.81 7.53 -9.59
N ILE A 340 11.01 7.52 -10.19
CA ILE A 340 12.24 7.03 -9.55
C ILE A 340 13.24 8.17 -9.42
N GLY A 341 13.47 8.63 -8.20
CA GLY A 341 14.51 9.59 -7.87
C GLY A 341 15.91 9.00 -8.11
N LEU A 342 16.76 9.73 -8.83
CA LEU A 342 18.14 9.37 -9.08
C LEU A 342 19.07 10.27 -8.28
N ALA A 343 19.99 9.66 -7.53
CA ALA A 343 21.15 10.34 -6.97
C ALA A 343 22.25 10.45 -8.03
N THR A 344 23.11 11.47 -7.93
CA THR A 344 24.33 11.52 -8.76
C THR A 344 25.17 10.27 -8.51
N GLY A 345 25.67 9.65 -9.58
CA GLY A 345 26.41 8.40 -9.53
C GLY A 345 25.53 7.18 -9.84
N TRP A 346 25.84 6.05 -9.21
CA TRP A 346 25.20 4.76 -9.42
C TRP A 346 23.86 4.65 -8.71
N ASN A 347 22.85 4.15 -9.43
CA ASN A 347 21.52 3.88 -8.92
C ASN A 347 21.12 2.46 -9.35
N TRP A 348 20.68 1.63 -8.42
CA TRP A 348 20.13 0.31 -8.73
C TRP A 348 18.61 0.41 -8.77
N LEU A 349 18.00 0.00 -9.88
CA LEU A 349 16.57 0.14 -10.07
C LEU A 349 15.96 -1.02 -10.84
N SER A 350 14.65 -1.15 -10.76
CA SER A 350 13.82 -1.96 -11.65
C SER A 350 12.58 -1.16 -12.07
N ILE A 351 11.86 -1.64 -13.08
CA ILE A 351 10.63 -0.99 -13.56
C ILE A 351 9.50 -2.02 -13.48
N ASN A 352 8.44 -1.67 -12.77
CA ASN A 352 7.25 -2.49 -12.56
C ASN A 352 6.03 -1.98 -13.37
N ALA A 353 6.26 -1.14 -14.39
CA ALA A 353 5.26 -0.73 -15.37
C ALA A 353 5.64 -1.23 -16.77
N VAL A 354 4.63 -1.50 -17.60
CA VAL A 354 4.78 -2.02 -18.97
C VAL A 354 3.99 -1.17 -19.97
N SER A 355 4.55 -0.98 -21.16
CA SER A 355 3.86 -0.35 -22.28
C SER A 355 4.17 -1.07 -23.59
N ASP A 356 3.51 -0.69 -24.68
CA ASP A 356 3.81 -1.20 -26.02
C ASP A 356 5.25 -0.91 -26.48
N ASP A 357 5.91 0.12 -25.90
CA ASP A 357 7.28 0.50 -26.21
C ASP A 357 8.15 0.53 -24.94
N MET A 358 8.80 -0.59 -24.64
CA MET A 358 9.76 -0.70 -23.53
C MET A 358 11.20 -0.35 -23.94
N SER A 359 11.41 0.42 -25.02
CA SER A 359 12.77 0.86 -25.41
C SER A 359 13.38 1.81 -24.37
N LEU A 360 14.72 1.83 -24.29
CA LEU A 360 15.42 2.75 -23.38
C LEU A 360 15.05 4.22 -23.63
N THR A 361 14.88 4.60 -24.90
CA THR A 361 14.49 5.96 -25.27
C THR A 361 13.11 6.34 -24.76
N ASN A 362 12.17 5.40 -24.68
CA ASN A 362 10.85 5.69 -24.15
C ASN A 362 10.86 5.74 -22.61
N VAL A 363 11.35 4.67 -21.98
CA VAL A 363 11.32 4.52 -20.51
C VAL A 363 12.19 5.55 -19.79
N LEU A 364 13.34 5.94 -20.37
CA LEU A 364 14.28 6.88 -19.76
C LEU A 364 14.20 8.29 -20.36
N SER A 365 13.11 8.62 -21.06
CA SER A 365 12.98 9.88 -21.80
C SER A 365 13.12 11.14 -20.94
N THR A 366 12.77 11.09 -19.65
CA THR A 366 12.85 12.25 -18.74
C THR A 366 14.24 12.55 -18.22
N ILE A 367 15.17 11.60 -18.34
CA ILE A 367 16.54 11.73 -17.85
C ILE A 367 17.56 11.91 -18.98
N ASP A 368 17.11 12.22 -20.19
CA ASP A 368 17.96 12.49 -21.35
C ASP A 368 19.02 13.56 -21.00
N GLY A 369 20.29 13.20 -21.13
CA GLY A 369 21.44 14.06 -20.80
C GLY A 369 21.76 14.19 -19.30
N SER A 370 20.93 13.65 -18.41
CA SER A 370 21.18 13.57 -16.95
C SER A 370 21.69 12.19 -16.51
N SER A 371 21.91 11.30 -17.48
CA SER A 371 22.55 10.00 -17.29
C SER A 371 23.44 9.70 -18.51
N ASN A 372 24.43 8.83 -18.32
CA ASN A 372 25.37 8.49 -19.39
C ASN A 372 25.56 6.98 -19.63
N TYR A 373 25.15 6.13 -18.69
CA TYR A 373 25.40 4.71 -18.76
C TYR A 373 24.33 3.90 -18.00
N ILE A 374 23.93 2.77 -18.56
CA ILE A 374 23.03 1.80 -17.92
C ILE A 374 23.45 0.38 -18.29
N LYS A 375 23.36 -0.55 -17.34
CA LYS A 375 23.61 -1.97 -17.57
C LYS A 375 22.62 -2.87 -16.83
N SER A 376 22.28 -4.00 -17.46
CA SER A 376 21.75 -5.18 -16.79
C SER A 376 22.87 -6.21 -16.59
N GLN A 377 22.53 -7.41 -16.13
CA GLN A 377 23.53 -8.47 -15.95
C GLN A 377 24.19 -8.92 -17.24
N GLY A 378 23.46 -8.87 -18.37
CA GLY A 378 23.90 -9.40 -19.66
C GLY A 378 24.14 -8.36 -20.75
N ALA A 379 23.74 -7.11 -20.53
CA ALA A 379 23.74 -6.07 -21.56
C ALA A 379 24.02 -4.68 -20.97
N TYR A 380 24.39 -3.73 -21.83
CA TYR A 380 24.63 -2.35 -21.45
C TYR A 380 24.28 -1.37 -22.57
N ALA A 381 24.10 -0.10 -22.21
CA ALA A 381 23.99 1.02 -23.14
C ALA A 381 24.66 2.28 -22.59
N ASP A 382 25.25 3.05 -23.50
CA ASP A 382 25.77 4.39 -23.26
C ASP A 382 24.80 5.43 -23.85
N TYR A 383 24.64 6.57 -23.19
CA TYR A 383 23.88 7.69 -23.73
C TYR A 383 24.80 8.66 -24.47
N TYR A 384 24.45 8.98 -25.71
CA TYR A 384 25.14 9.97 -26.54
C TYR A 384 24.24 11.17 -26.80
N ASP A 385 24.67 12.36 -26.36
CA ASP A 385 23.93 13.60 -26.55
C ASP A 385 23.57 13.85 -28.03
N GLY A 386 22.29 14.11 -28.31
CA GLY A 386 21.74 14.28 -29.65
C GLY A 386 21.58 13.01 -30.49
N PHE A 387 21.94 11.83 -29.98
CA PHE A 387 21.74 10.52 -30.62
C PHE A 387 20.84 9.59 -29.79
N GLY A 388 20.93 9.64 -28.46
CA GLY A 388 20.20 8.79 -27.54
C GLY A 388 21.00 7.60 -27.04
N TRP A 389 20.31 6.62 -26.46
CA TRP A 389 20.88 5.39 -25.94
C TRP A 389 21.40 4.47 -27.05
N TRP A 390 22.57 3.89 -26.84
CA TRP A 390 23.17 2.94 -27.77
C TRP A 390 23.98 1.87 -27.05
N GLY A 391 23.73 0.61 -27.38
CA GLY A 391 24.46 -0.51 -26.83
C GLY A 391 23.81 -1.85 -27.15
N THR A 392 24.13 -2.84 -26.33
CA THR A 392 23.51 -4.17 -26.40
C THR A 392 22.20 -4.25 -25.63
N LEU A 393 21.97 -3.32 -24.71
CA LEU A 393 20.70 -3.13 -24.02
C LEU A 393 19.85 -2.17 -24.87
N GLU A 394 18.76 -2.67 -25.45
CA GLU A 394 17.89 -1.89 -26.34
C GLU A 394 16.58 -1.46 -25.66
N GLY A 395 16.21 -2.12 -24.55
CA GLY A 395 15.00 -1.84 -23.80
C GLY A 395 15.07 -2.34 -22.36
N ILE A 396 14.03 -2.02 -21.60
CA ILE A 396 13.83 -2.41 -20.21
C ILE A 396 12.94 -3.65 -20.15
N ASN A 397 13.31 -4.59 -19.30
CA ASN A 397 12.59 -5.82 -19.02
C ASN A 397 12.20 -5.83 -17.54
N ASN A 398 10.91 -6.03 -17.27
CA ASN A 398 10.36 -6.01 -15.92
C ASN A 398 10.87 -7.16 -15.01
N ALA A 399 11.54 -8.17 -15.58
CA ALA A 399 12.18 -9.26 -14.84
C ALA A 399 13.59 -8.94 -14.34
N GLU A 400 14.24 -7.89 -14.85
CA GLU A 400 15.65 -7.58 -14.59
C GLU A 400 15.79 -6.34 -13.69
N MET A 401 16.90 -6.27 -12.95
CA MET A 401 17.36 -5.00 -12.40
C MET A 401 18.41 -4.34 -13.31
N TYR A 402 18.54 -3.03 -13.13
CA TYR A 402 19.44 -2.16 -13.87
C TYR A 402 20.33 -1.37 -12.91
N LYS A 403 21.59 -1.16 -13.30
CA LYS A 403 22.49 -0.20 -12.66
C LYS A 403 22.70 0.95 -13.63
N LEU A 404 22.28 2.15 -13.24
CA LEU A 404 22.34 3.37 -14.05
C LEU A 404 23.26 4.40 -13.40
N VAL A 405 24.06 5.09 -14.22
CA VAL A 405 24.90 6.21 -13.79
C VAL A 405 24.23 7.53 -14.18
N ALA A 406 23.79 8.28 -13.17
CA ALA A 406 23.27 9.63 -13.32
C ALA A 406 24.41 10.65 -13.17
N THR A 407 24.44 11.65 -14.03
CA THR A 407 25.45 12.74 -14.02
C THR A 407 25.02 13.91 -13.13
N SER A 408 23.73 13.98 -12.78
CA SER A 408 23.13 14.92 -11.83
C SER A 408 21.83 14.33 -11.28
N PRO A 409 21.32 14.81 -10.13
CA PRO A 409 20.03 14.33 -9.62
C PRO A 409 18.91 14.64 -10.62
N ASN A 410 18.04 13.66 -10.85
CA ASN A 410 16.87 13.78 -11.74
C ASN A 410 15.87 12.66 -11.39
N THR A 411 14.72 12.61 -12.06
CA THR A 411 13.69 11.61 -11.83
C THR A 411 13.32 10.92 -13.13
N ILE A 412 13.29 9.58 -13.11
CA ILE A 412 12.68 8.79 -14.18
C ILE A 412 11.17 8.88 -14.00
N GLU A 413 10.45 9.38 -15.00
CA GLU A 413 8.98 9.39 -15.03
C GLU A 413 8.53 8.55 -16.22
N PHE A 414 7.81 7.47 -15.96
CA PHE A 414 7.32 6.57 -17.00
C PHE A 414 5.92 6.09 -16.69
N THR A 415 4.97 6.36 -17.59
CA THR A 415 3.58 5.90 -17.47
C THR A 415 3.33 4.68 -18.35
N GLY A 416 2.78 3.62 -17.76
CA GLY A 416 2.39 2.39 -18.46
C GLY A 416 1.34 1.62 -17.66
N ALA A 417 0.86 0.49 -18.18
CA ALA A 417 0.06 -0.42 -17.38
C ALA A 417 0.91 -1.06 -16.27
N PRO A 418 0.37 -1.38 -15.09
CA PRO A 418 1.10 -2.17 -14.11
C PRO A 418 1.47 -3.54 -14.68
N VAL A 419 2.62 -4.04 -14.27
CA VAL A 419 3.07 -5.37 -14.67
C VAL A 419 2.18 -6.42 -14.00
N ASP A 420 1.59 -7.30 -14.81
CA ASP A 420 0.96 -8.53 -14.32
C ASP A 420 2.04 -9.44 -13.74
N VAL A 421 2.04 -9.59 -12.41
CA VAL A 421 3.04 -10.37 -11.66
C VAL A 421 3.06 -11.84 -12.04
N GLU A 422 1.92 -12.42 -12.49
CA GLU A 422 1.85 -13.81 -12.95
C GLU A 422 2.53 -13.99 -14.32
N SER A 423 2.58 -12.92 -15.13
CA SER A 423 3.23 -12.94 -16.43
C SER A 423 4.76 -12.89 -16.33
N VAL A 424 5.31 -12.37 -15.22
CA VAL A 424 6.75 -12.22 -15.01
C VAL A 424 7.35 -13.48 -14.40
N ASN A 425 8.05 -14.25 -15.23
CA ASN A 425 8.79 -15.43 -14.81
C ASN A 425 10.29 -15.16 -14.84
N ILE A 426 10.92 -15.04 -13.67
CA ILE A 426 12.35 -14.72 -13.54
C ILE A 426 13.15 -16.02 -13.51
N GLY A 427 13.83 -16.35 -14.61
CA GLY A 427 14.69 -17.52 -14.70
C GLY A 427 15.97 -17.37 -13.89
N LEU A 428 16.21 -18.26 -12.93
CA LEU A 428 17.39 -18.24 -12.08
C LEU A 428 18.44 -19.26 -12.54
N SER A 429 19.71 -18.88 -12.42
CA SER A 429 20.88 -19.74 -12.57
C SER A 429 21.60 -19.88 -11.22
N ALA A 430 22.40 -20.94 -11.07
CA ALA A 430 23.27 -21.07 -9.90
C ALA A 430 24.27 -19.89 -9.84
N GLY A 431 24.42 -19.29 -8.67
CA GLY A 431 25.21 -18.08 -8.43
C GLY A 431 24.37 -16.81 -8.46
N TRP A 432 24.97 -15.69 -8.85
CA TRP A 432 24.34 -14.37 -8.85
C TRP A 432 23.34 -14.19 -9.99
N ASN A 433 22.16 -13.64 -9.67
CA ASN A 433 21.09 -13.28 -10.58
C ASN A 433 20.66 -11.84 -10.28
N TRP A 434 20.49 -11.01 -11.30
CA TRP A 434 20.03 -9.63 -11.16
C TRP A 434 18.54 -9.59 -11.46
N ILE A 435 17.73 -9.46 -10.41
CA ILE A 435 16.27 -9.60 -10.49
C ILE A 435 15.59 -8.25 -10.29
N GLY A 436 14.58 -7.98 -11.12
CA GLY A 436 13.65 -6.87 -10.93
C GLY A 436 12.53 -7.21 -9.96
N TYR A 437 11.82 -6.21 -9.48
CA TYR A 437 10.66 -6.37 -8.61
C TYR A 437 9.40 -5.92 -9.35
N ALA A 438 8.53 -6.87 -9.68
CA ALA A 438 7.33 -6.65 -10.48
C ALA A 438 6.07 -6.16 -9.71
N PRO A 439 5.88 -6.50 -8.42
CA PRO A 439 4.74 -5.99 -7.65
C PRO A 439 4.71 -4.46 -7.54
N GLN A 440 3.52 -3.91 -7.28
CA GLN A 440 3.33 -2.45 -7.09
C GLN A 440 3.49 -2.00 -5.64
N VAL A 441 3.42 -2.93 -4.69
CA VAL A 441 3.60 -2.72 -3.24
C VAL A 441 4.92 -3.28 -2.75
N SER A 442 5.43 -2.74 -1.65
CA SER A 442 6.47 -3.41 -0.86
C SER A 442 5.96 -4.74 -0.28
N MET A 443 6.80 -5.76 -0.23
CA MET A 443 6.46 -7.09 0.29
C MET A 443 7.58 -7.66 1.14
N ASP A 444 7.23 -8.34 2.25
CA ASP A 444 8.19 -9.11 3.04
C ASP A 444 8.95 -10.11 2.15
N ILE A 445 10.26 -10.19 2.36
CA ILE A 445 11.16 -10.96 1.51
C ILE A 445 10.83 -12.47 1.50
N GLY A 446 10.33 -13.01 2.60
CA GLY A 446 9.91 -14.41 2.71
C GLY A 446 8.65 -14.69 1.89
N ILE A 447 7.72 -13.73 1.83
CA ILE A 447 6.53 -13.82 0.99
C ILE A 447 6.92 -13.67 -0.49
N ALA A 448 7.70 -12.64 -0.82
CA ALA A 448 8.09 -12.31 -2.19
C ALA A 448 8.90 -13.44 -2.86
N LEU A 449 9.77 -14.11 -2.11
CA LEU A 449 10.65 -15.18 -2.60
C LEU A 449 10.12 -16.59 -2.30
N SER A 450 8.86 -16.72 -1.86
CA SER A 450 8.26 -18.00 -1.47
C SER A 450 8.28 -19.08 -2.56
N SER A 451 8.21 -18.70 -3.85
CA SER A 451 8.28 -19.64 -4.97
C SER A 451 9.67 -20.30 -5.14
N ILE A 452 10.70 -19.74 -4.52
CA ILE A 452 12.08 -20.23 -4.55
C ILE A 452 12.62 -20.51 -3.14
N ASP A 453 11.73 -20.78 -2.18
CA ASP A 453 12.10 -21.08 -0.80
C ASP A 453 13.17 -22.19 -0.71
N GLY A 454 14.23 -21.93 0.05
CA GLY A 454 15.40 -22.81 0.18
C GLY A 454 16.31 -22.93 -1.05
N LEU A 455 15.98 -22.32 -2.20
CA LEU A 455 16.85 -22.27 -3.38
C LEU A 455 17.79 -21.06 -3.36
N ALA A 456 17.28 -19.91 -2.93
CA ALA A 456 18.09 -18.72 -2.73
C ALA A 456 18.75 -18.72 -1.35
N THR A 457 20.00 -18.31 -1.29
CA THR A 457 20.79 -18.32 -0.04
C THR A 457 21.13 -16.93 0.47
N TYR A 458 21.11 -15.94 -0.42
CA TYR A 458 21.52 -14.57 -0.12
C TYR A 458 20.88 -13.60 -1.10
N ILE A 459 20.52 -12.40 -0.65
CA ILE A 459 20.01 -11.32 -1.50
C ILE A 459 20.50 -9.97 -0.98
N LYS A 460 20.78 -9.04 -1.90
CA LYS A 460 21.11 -7.66 -1.57
C LYS A 460 20.51 -6.65 -2.53
N SER A 461 20.21 -5.46 -2.02
CA SER A 461 19.98 -4.25 -2.79
C SER A 461 21.26 -3.42 -2.88
N GLN A 462 21.15 -2.15 -3.29
CA GLN A 462 22.27 -1.21 -3.18
C GLN A 462 22.61 -0.90 -1.72
N GLY A 463 21.61 -0.87 -0.83
CA GLY A 463 21.73 -0.38 0.55
C GLY A 463 21.70 -1.43 1.66
N ALA A 464 21.21 -2.63 1.38
CA ALA A 464 20.90 -3.63 2.40
C ALA A 464 21.05 -5.07 1.88
N TYR A 465 21.09 -6.04 2.78
CA TYR A 465 21.13 -7.45 2.43
C TYR A 465 20.45 -8.36 3.44
N ALA A 466 20.17 -9.59 3.02
CA ALA A 466 19.69 -10.67 3.87
C ALA A 466 20.29 -12.02 3.47
N ASP A 467 20.53 -12.85 4.48
CA ASP A 467 20.91 -14.25 4.35
C ASP A 467 19.68 -15.13 4.63
N TYR A 468 19.58 -16.27 3.94
CA TYR A 468 18.56 -17.28 4.21
C TYR A 468 19.07 -18.35 5.18
N TYR A 469 18.31 -18.61 6.23
CA TYR A 469 18.60 -19.63 7.23
C TYR A 469 17.52 -20.71 7.24
N ASP A 470 17.94 -21.96 6.99
CA ASP A 470 17.03 -23.11 6.96
C ASP A 470 16.25 -23.24 8.28
N GLY A 471 14.92 -23.28 8.18
CA GLY A 471 13.99 -23.36 9.31
C GLY A 471 13.72 -22.05 10.06
N PHE A 472 14.39 -20.95 9.71
CA PHE A 472 14.12 -19.60 10.25
C PHE A 472 13.56 -18.66 9.17
N GLY A 473 14.13 -18.69 7.96
CA GLY A 473 13.81 -17.76 6.88
C GLY A 473 14.91 -16.72 6.67
N TRP A 474 14.54 -15.57 6.12
CA TRP A 474 15.47 -14.50 5.81
C TRP A 474 15.79 -13.64 7.03
N TRP A 475 17.05 -13.23 7.17
CA TRP A 475 17.47 -12.27 8.19
C TRP A 475 18.62 -11.40 7.69
N GLY A 476 18.56 -10.11 8.02
CA GLY A 476 19.58 -9.11 7.72
C GLY A 476 19.01 -7.70 7.77
N THR A 477 19.70 -6.75 7.14
CA THR A 477 19.24 -5.35 7.03
C THR A 477 18.17 -5.15 5.97
N LEU A 478 17.97 -6.13 5.07
CA LEU A 478 16.91 -6.13 4.07
C LEU A 478 15.75 -7.01 4.54
N ALA A 479 14.62 -6.38 4.91
CA ALA A 479 13.42 -7.09 5.37
C ALA A 479 12.35 -7.24 4.28
N SER A 480 12.25 -6.27 3.37
CA SER A 480 11.27 -6.23 2.29
C SER A 480 11.93 -6.08 0.92
N LEU A 481 11.17 -6.41 -0.12
CA LEU A 481 11.44 -6.00 -1.49
C LEU A 481 10.45 -4.90 -1.88
N ASP A 482 10.96 -3.83 -2.46
CA ASP A 482 10.24 -2.58 -2.64
C ASP A 482 10.13 -2.26 -4.15
N PRO A 483 9.03 -1.59 -4.57
CA PRO A 483 8.89 -1.03 -5.90
C PRO A 483 10.13 -0.24 -6.31
N TYR A 484 10.45 -0.31 -7.60
CA TYR A 484 11.54 0.44 -8.23
C TYR A 484 12.96 0.05 -7.81
N ALA A 485 13.15 -0.71 -6.73
CA ALA A 485 14.46 -1.18 -6.30
C ALA A 485 14.95 -2.35 -7.17
N GLY A 486 16.27 -2.49 -7.28
CA GLY A 486 16.93 -3.59 -7.98
C GLY A 486 17.69 -4.51 -7.02
N TYR A 487 17.64 -5.83 -7.27
CA TYR A 487 18.21 -6.82 -6.35
C TYR A 487 19.19 -7.78 -7.03
N MET A 488 20.25 -8.11 -6.31
CA MET A 488 21.15 -9.22 -6.64
C MET A 488 20.87 -10.40 -5.71
N LEU A 489 20.41 -11.51 -6.29
CA LEU A 489 20.05 -12.75 -5.61
C LEU A 489 21.08 -13.84 -5.90
N ASN A 490 21.62 -14.47 -4.85
CA ASN A 490 22.46 -15.66 -4.99
C ASN A 490 21.61 -16.92 -4.83
N ALA A 491 21.61 -17.78 -5.85
CA ALA A 491 20.87 -19.02 -5.86
C ALA A 491 21.82 -20.24 -5.84
N ALA A 492 21.51 -21.24 -5.02
CA ALA A 492 22.27 -22.48 -4.94
C ALA A 492 22.17 -23.34 -6.21
N ALA A 493 21.07 -23.19 -6.96
CA ALA A 493 20.79 -23.91 -8.20
C ALA A 493 19.93 -23.05 -9.14
N GLY A 494 19.70 -23.54 -10.37
CA GLY A 494 18.75 -22.90 -11.28
C GLY A 494 17.30 -23.14 -10.86
N GLY A 495 16.42 -22.19 -11.17
CA GLY A 495 15.02 -22.18 -10.76
C GLY A 495 14.20 -21.15 -11.52
N THR A 496 12.98 -20.88 -11.08
CA THR A 496 12.15 -19.80 -11.63
C THR A 496 11.44 -19.13 -10.46
N LEU A 497 11.66 -17.82 -10.34
CA LEU A 497 10.98 -16.96 -9.38
C LEU A 497 9.72 -16.39 -10.02
N THR A 498 8.61 -16.55 -9.32
CA THR A 498 7.31 -15.91 -9.59
C THR A 498 6.86 -15.19 -8.32
N TYR A 499 6.37 -13.97 -8.46
CA TYR A 499 5.84 -13.19 -7.34
C TYR A 499 4.37 -13.57 -7.06
N PRO A 500 3.91 -13.52 -5.79
CA PRO A 500 2.51 -13.77 -5.45
C PRO A 500 1.55 -12.71 -6.03
N SER A 501 0.34 -13.12 -6.41
CA SER A 501 -0.71 -12.26 -6.97
C SER A 501 -1.25 -11.20 -5.99
N ASP A 502 -1.08 -11.41 -4.68
CA ASP A 502 -1.45 -10.45 -3.63
C ASP A 502 -0.63 -9.13 -3.71
N GLY A 503 0.45 -9.09 -4.51
CA GLY A 503 1.28 -7.90 -4.75
C GLY A 503 0.67 -6.81 -5.64
N LEU A 504 -0.61 -6.92 -5.99
CA LEU A 504 -1.38 -5.94 -6.78
C LEU A 504 -2.10 -4.87 -5.93
N LEU A 505 -2.12 -5.01 -4.59
CA LEU A 505 -3.05 -4.27 -3.74
C LEU A 505 -2.36 -3.33 -2.76
N ALA A 506 -1.96 -2.16 -3.28
CA ALA A 506 -1.95 -0.85 -2.63
C ALA A 506 -0.94 0.06 -3.36
N ILE A 507 -1.39 1.22 -3.83
CA ILE A 507 -0.44 2.30 -4.05
C ILE A 507 -0.25 2.91 -2.66
N ASP A 508 0.95 2.90 -2.08
CA ASP A 508 1.27 3.88 -1.05
C ASP A 508 1.65 5.17 -1.78
N PRO A 509 0.79 6.22 -1.76
CA PRO A 509 1.09 7.46 -2.45
C PRO A 509 2.19 8.28 -1.76
N ASN A 510 2.75 7.79 -0.64
CA ASN A 510 3.76 8.47 0.16
C ASN A 510 5.09 7.72 0.30
N ASP A 511 5.35 6.68 -0.50
CA ASP A 511 6.61 5.93 -0.40
C ASP A 511 7.79 6.67 -1.04
N ASN A 512 8.21 7.74 -0.37
CA ASN A 512 9.50 8.38 -0.60
C ASN A 512 10.55 7.55 0.15
N THR A 513 10.98 6.42 -0.41
CA THR A 513 12.13 5.66 0.10
C THR A 513 13.41 6.44 -0.14
N ASP A 514 13.61 7.51 0.62
CA ASP A 514 14.92 8.12 0.81
C ASP A 514 15.80 7.06 1.50
N GLY A 515 16.81 6.60 0.75
CA GLY A 515 17.79 5.64 1.23
C GLY A 515 18.31 6.08 2.59
N ALA A 516 18.10 5.24 3.60
CA ALA A 516 18.39 5.50 4.99
C ALA A 516 19.81 6.09 5.16
N SER A 517 19.89 7.42 5.28
CA SER A 517 21.05 8.10 5.81
C SER A 517 20.94 8.03 7.32
N LEU A 518 21.62 7.06 7.92
CA LEU A 518 21.82 7.01 9.36
C LEU A 518 22.71 8.20 9.76
N GLU A 519 22.08 9.32 10.17
CA GLU A 519 22.80 10.52 10.64
C GLU A 519 22.84 10.62 12.17
N LYS A 520 24.06 10.48 12.71
CA LYS A 520 24.65 11.28 13.82
C LYS A 520 26.17 10.98 13.79
N GLY A 521 27.13 11.87 13.93
CA GLY A 521 27.20 13.23 14.44
C GLY A 521 28.68 13.66 14.50
N ASP A 522 29.34 13.61 13.35
CA ASP A 522 30.60 14.28 12.95
C ASP A 522 30.67 14.00 11.42
N ASP A 523 31.18 14.91 10.59
CA ASP A 523 31.21 14.78 9.11
C ASP A 523 31.93 13.50 8.57
N ASP A 524 32.37 12.59 9.44
CA ASP A 524 33.31 11.50 9.20
C ASP A 524 32.63 10.13 8.98
N TRP A 525 31.35 9.92 9.35
CA TRP A 525 30.64 8.62 9.27
C TRP A 525 29.41 8.69 8.36
N MET A 526 29.57 9.19 7.14
CA MET A 526 28.52 9.18 6.13
C MET A 526 28.99 8.42 4.89
N VAL A 527 28.14 7.56 4.35
CA VAL A 527 28.40 6.86 3.08
C VAL A 527 27.27 7.17 2.11
N LYS A 528 27.63 7.56 0.89
CA LYS A 528 26.69 7.73 -0.21
C LYS A 528 26.87 6.56 -1.17
N ALA A 529 25.99 5.58 -1.08
CA ALA A 529 26.09 4.36 -1.88
C ALA A 529 26.13 4.63 -3.40
N SER A 530 25.61 5.76 -3.87
CA SER A 530 25.65 6.16 -5.28
C SER A 530 27.04 6.56 -5.77
N ASP A 531 27.99 6.88 -4.88
CA ASP A 531 29.37 7.18 -5.28
C ASP A 531 30.16 5.91 -5.68
N PHE A 532 29.58 4.72 -5.48
CA PHE A 532 30.25 3.43 -5.66
C PHE A 532 29.53 2.50 -6.63
N GLU A 533 30.30 1.88 -7.53
CA GLU A 533 29.80 0.89 -8.50
C GLU A 533 29.54 -0.47 -7.83
N PHE A 534 30.41 -0.85 -6.91
CA PHE A 534 30.42 -2.16 -6.28
C PHE A 534 30.07 -2.04 -4.79
N ASN A 535 29.37 -3.05 -4.30
CA ASN A 535 29.09 -3.23 -2.90
C ASN A 535 29.33 -4.68 -2.48
N GLY A 536 29.43 -4.90 -1.18
CA GLY A 536 29.52 -6.19 -0.52
C GLY A 536 28.94 -6.11 0.88
N SER A 537 28.89 -7.23 1.58
CA SER A 537 28.40 -7.31 2.94
C SER A 537 29.37 -8.06 3.85
N ILE A 538 29.33 -7.69 5.12
CA ILE A 538 30.10 -8.35 6.18
C ILE A 538 29.21 -8.43 7.42
N THR A 539 28.99 -9.63 7.98
CA THR A 539 28.38 -9.76 9.31
C THR A 539 29.48 -9.85 10.35
N ILE A 540 29.56 -8.85 11.24
CA ILE A 540 30.68 -8.66 12.16
C ILE A 540 30.24 -8.82 13.63
N GLU A 541 31.03 -9.54 14.43
CA GLU A 541 30.97 -9.49 15.89
C GLU A 541 32.17 -8.69 16.41
N VAL A 542 31.92 -7.64 17.19
CA VAL A 542 33.00 -6.85 17.81
C VAL A 542 33.25 -7.36 19.23
N LYS A 543 34.50 -7.73 19.53
CA LYS A 543 34.93 -8.07 20.90
C LYS A 543 35.70 -6.93 21.52
N LEU A 544 35.14 -6.36 22.58
CA LEU A 544 35.74 -5.24 23.29
C LEU A 544 36.74 -5.72 24.36
N GLU A 545 37.86 -5.01 24.53
CA GLU A 545 38.81 -5.26 25.62
C GLU A 545 38.16 -5.07 26.99
N ASN A 546 37.26 -4.09 27.13
CA ASN A 546 36.45 -3.84 28.31
C ASN A 546 35.02 -3.48 27.85
N GLY A 547 34.01 -4.10 28.47
CA GLY A 547 32.61 -3.88 28.12
C GLY A 547 32.05 -4.93 27.16
N GLU A 548 30.79 -4.75 26.78
CA GLU A 548 30.07 -5.55 25.80
C GLU A 548 29.43 -4.58 24.81
N VAL A 549 29.23 -5.03 23.57
CA VAL A 549 28.50 -4.24 22.57
C VAL A 549 27.08 -4.03 23.08
N ALA A 550 26.59 -2.80 22.97
CA ALA A 550 25.26 -2.39 23.39
C ALA A 550 24.43 -1.96 22.18
N GLU A 551 23.11 -1.95 22.38
CA GLU A 551 22.18 -1.39 21.39
C GLU A 551 22.43 0.10 21.22
N GLY A 552 22.37 0.59 19.98
CA GLY A 552 22.75 1.95 19.61
C GLY A 552 24.24 2.14 19.27
N ASP A 553 25.10 1.16 19.56
CA ASP A 553 26.48 1.19 19.09
C ASP A 553 26.55 1.08 17.57
N MET A 554 27.63 1.62 16.99
CA MET A 554 27.79 1.66 15.54
C MET A 554 29.17 1.15 15.12
N LEU A 555 29.23 0.61 13.91
CA LEU A 555 30.46 0.18 13.26
C LEU A 555 30.56 0.81 11.87
N ALA A 556 31.72 1.37 11.54
CA ALA A 556 31.99 1.94 10.23
C ALA A 556 33.29 1.40 9.61
N ALA A 557 33.25 1.16 8.31
CA ALA A 557 34.38 0.77 7.48
C ALA A 557 34.97 1.99 6.74
N PHE A 558 36.30 2.03 6.63
CA PHE A 558 37.03 3.13 6.00
C PHE A 558 38.09 2.64 5.03
N VAL A 559 38.18 3.29 3.87
CA VAL A 559 39.28 3.14 2.90
C VAL A 559 39.94 4.50 2.73
N ASP A 560 41.26 4.58 2.92
CA ASP A 560 42.03 5.83 2.81
C ASP A 560 41.48 7.03 3.63
N GLY A 561 40.71 6.74 4.69
CA GLY A 561 40.09 7.74 5.57
C GLY A 561 38.67 8.17 5.17
N GLU A 562 38.16 7.71 4.02
CA GLU A 562 36.77 7.91 3.59
C GLU A 562 35.88 6.80 4.17
N CYS A 563 34.65 7.11 4.57
CA CYS A 563 33.70 6.11 5.07
C CYS A 563 33.09 5.34 3.90
N HIS A 564 33.24 4.02 3.93
CA HIS A 564 32.81 3.09 2.90
C HIS A 564 31.71 2.15 3.38
N GLY A 565 31.11 2.43 4.54
CA GLY A 565 30.04 1.63 5.10
C GLY A 565 29.84 1.97 6.56
N VAL A 566 28.60 2.00 7.02
CA VAL A 566 28.25 2.22 8.42
C VAL A 566 26.97 1.44 8.76
N VAL A 567 26.90 0.88 9.97
CA VAL A 567 25.73 0.17 10.47
C VAL A 567 25.64 0.26 11.99
N SER A 568 24.42 0.21 12.52
CA SER A 568 24.17 0.02 13.95
C SER A 568 24.23 -1.45 14.34
N ALA A 569 24.50 -1.71 15.61
CA ALA A 569 24.42 -3.05 16.19
C ALA A 569 22.97 -3.59 16.07
N MET A 570 22.84 -4.88 15.77
CA MET A 570 21.56 -5.57 15.56
C MET A 570 21.54 -6.90 16.30
N ASN A 571 20.38 -7.27 16.86
CA ASN A 571 20.17 -8.56 17.50
C ASN A 571 20.11 -9.69 16.46
N THR A 572 20.82 -10.78 16.71
CA THR A 572 20.71 -12.02 15.93
C THR A 572 19.64 -12.96 16.52
N PRO A 573 18.88 -13.69 15.70
CA PRO A 573 17.93 -14.68 16.18
C PRO A 573 18.59 -15.97 16.71
N PHE A 574 19.91 -16.12 16.57
CA PHE A 574 20.64 -17.37 16.86
C PHE A 574 21.51 -17.31 18.14
N GLY A 575 21.46 -16.22 18.90
CA GLY A 575 22.13 -16.15 20.21
C GLY A 575 21.98 -14.81 20.91
N ASP A 576 22.36 -14.77 22.19
CA ASP A 576 22.25 -13.59 23.06
C ASP A 576 23.45 -12.64 22.88
N HIS A 577 23.69 -12.17 21.65
CA HIS A 577 24.72 -11.18 21.37
C HIS A 577 24.33 -10.28 20.18
N LEU A 578 24.94 -9.11 20.11
CA LEU A 578 24.76 -8.17 19.01
C LEU A 578 25.80 -8.39 17.92
N VAL A 579 25.39 -8.19 16.68
CA VAL A 579 26.23 -8.25 15.49
C VAL A 579 26.04 -6.99 14.64
N PHE A 580 26.96 -6.73 13.73
CA PHE A 580 26.94 -5.60 12.81
C PHE A 580 26.82 -6.13 11.37
N PRO A 581 25.61 -6.21 10.81
CA PRO A 581 25.39 -6.62 9.43
C PRO A 581 25.70 -5.45 8.47
N LEU A 582 26.98 -5.24 8.21
CA LEU A 582 27.50 -4.06 7.53
C LEU A 582 27.48 -4.21 6.00
N MET A 583 26.87 -3.26 5.31
CA MET A 583 27.11 -3.03 3.87
C MET A 583 28.38 -2.20 3.69
N VAL A 584 29.22 -2.62 2.75
CA VAL A 584 30.45 -1.91 2.38
C VAL A 584 30.51 -1.64 0.88
N TYR A 585 31.15 -0.54 0.52
CA TYR A 585 31.14 0.03 -0.82
C TYR A 585 32.56 0.24 -1.35
N GLY A 586 32.73 0.16 -2.67
CA GLY A 586 34.04 0.34 -3.28
C GLY A 586 34.02 0.41 -4.80
N ASN A 587 35.12 0.93 -5.35
CA ASN A 587 35.35 1.04 -6.79
C ASN A 587 36.63 0.30 -7.23
N GLU A 588 37.42 -0.21 -6.29
CA GLU A 588 38.70 -0.88 -6.53
C GLU A 588 38.79 -2.20 -5.76
N GLU A 589 39.05 -3.29 -6.48
CA GLU A 589 39.30 -4.60 -5.91
C GLU A 589 40.58 -4.61 -5.07
N GLY A 590 40.53 -5.22 -3.89
CA GLY A 590 41.67 -5.34 -2.99
C GLY A 590 41.98 -4.09 -2.18
N ALA A 591 41.11 -3.07 -2.17
CA ALA A 591 41.25 -1.91 -1.29
C ALA A 591 41.19 -2.35 0.18
N SER A 592 42.13 -1.88 1.01
CA SER A 592 42.19 -2.28 2.43
C SER A 592 41.22 -1.45 3.28
N MET A 593 40.20 -2.10 3.83
CA MET A 593 39.25 -1.51 4.76
C MET A 593 39.74 -1.62 6.20
N THR A 594 39.67 -0.50 6.90
CA THR A 594 39.87 -0.39 8.35
C THR A 594 38.54 -0.11 9.03
N PHE A 595 38.41 -0.43 10.33
CA PHE A 595 37.13 -0.31 11.03
C PHE A 595 37.25 0.59 12.26
N LYS A 596 36.22 1.39 12.49
CA LYS A 596 36.02 2.16 13.72
C LYS A 596 34.70 1.74 14.36
N TYR A 597 34.71 1.56 15.67
CA TYR A 597 33.55 1.23 16.50
C TYR A 597 33.20 2.43 17.39
N PHE A 598 31.92 2.76 17.47
CA PHE A 598 31.39 3.84 18.28
C PHE A 598 30.56 3.26 19.41
N ASP A 599 30.99 3.55 20.64
CA ASP A 599 30.27 3.23 21.87
C ASP A 599 29.27 4.35 22.14
N SER A 600 27.98 4.02 22.03
CA SER A 600 26.87 4.96 22.16
C SER A 600 26.72 5.52 23.58
N TYR A 601 27.06 4.73 24.60
CA TYR A 601 26.95 5.12 26.00
C TYR A 601 28.09 6.04 26.43
N ALA A 602 29.33 5.72 26.02
CA ALA A 602 30.51 6.52 26.30
C ALA A 602 30.63 7.74 25.37
N GLY A 603 30.04 7.67 24.18
CA GLY A 603 30.23 8.67 23.12
C GLY A 603 31.65 8.66 22.57
N GLU A 604 32.32 7.51 22.56
CA GLU A 604 33.73 7.36 22.18
C GLU A 604 33.89 6.52 20.91
N VAL A 605 34.80 6.93 20.04
CA VAL A 605 35.18 6.19 18.82
C VAL A 605 36.50 5.46 19.04
N ASN A 606 36.50 4.15 18.83
CA ASN A 606 37.64 3.26 18.96
C ASN A 606 38.03 2.65 17.62
N GLN A 607 39.31 2.67 17.27
CA GLN A 607 39.81 1.98 16.09
C GLN A 607 39.97 0.48 16.38
N LEU A 608 39.51 -0.37 15.45
CA LEU A 608 39.67 -1.82 15.52
C LEU A 608 40.97 -2.27 14.81
N VAL A 609 41.45 -3.45 15.19
CA VAL A 609 42.80 -3.93 14.80
C VAL A 609 42.84 -4.53 13.40
N GLU A 610 41.82 -5.32 13.06
CA GLU A 610 41.78 -6.09 11.83
C GLU A 610 41.49 -5.21 10.59
N GLN A 611 41.93 -5.70 9.43
CA GLN A 611 41.67 -5.11 8.12
C GLN A 611 41.09 -6.17 7.19
N ILE A 612 40.17 -5.76 6.33
CA ILE A 612 39.52 -6.64 5.34
C ILE A 612 39.73 -6.03 3.96
N LEU A 613 40.08 -6.85 2.97
CA LEU A 613 40.19 -6.39 1.60
C LEU A 613 38.80 -6.35 0.98
N PHE A 614 38.46 -5.25 0.32
CA PHE A 614 37.22 -5.12 -0.43
C PHE A 614 37.28 -6.00 -1.69
N GLU A 615 36.27 -6.84 -1.88
CA GLU A 615 36.02 -7.55 -3.14
C GLU A 615 34.59 -7.25 -3.61
N SER A 616 34.40 -7.01 -4.91
CA SER A 616 33.04 -6.79 -5.44
C SER A 616 32.15 -7.99 -5.18
N ASP A 617 30.92 -7.72 -4.76
CA ASP A 617 29.92 -8.72 -4.45
C ASP A 617 30.29 -9.72 -3.33
N MET A 618 31.29 -9.41 -2.51
CA MET A 618 31.63 -10.25 -1.37
C MET A 618 30.47 -10.31 -0.35
N ALA A 619 30.32 -11.49 0.27
CA ALA A 619 29.42 -11.72 1.41
C ALA A 619 30.22 -12.49 2.46
N LEU A 620 30.69 -11.78 3.49
CA LEU A 620 31.64 -12.30 4.48
C LEU A 620 30.97 -12.50 5.84
N GLY A 621 30.90 -13.75 6.27
CA GLY A 621 30.24 -14.13 7.52
C GLY A 621 28.71 -14.02 7.44
N ASN A 622 28.05 -14.47 8.50
CA ASN A 622 26.60 -14.41 8.67
C ASN A 622 26.24 -14.41 10.17
N ALA A 623 24.96 -14.45 10.51
CA ALA A 623 24.45 -14.37 11.89
C ALA A 623 24.87 -15.55 12.81
N ILE A 624 25.37 -16.64 12.23
CA ILE A 624 25.87 -17.83 12.94
C ILE A 624 27.40 -17.88 12.91
N GLU A 625 28.02 -17.60 11.77
CA GLU A 625 29.46 -17.57 11.55
C GLU A 625 29.93 -16.14 11.25
N THR A 626 30.12 -15.34 12.30
CA THR A 626 30.48 -13.93 12.19
C THR A 626 31.98 -13.73 11.91
N ILE A 627 32.31 -12.58 11.31
CA ILE A 627 33.69 -12.07 11.28
C ILE A 627 33.98 -11.35 12.58
N VAL A 628 35.03 -11.75 13.29
CA VAL A 628 35.36 -11.16 14.60
C VAL A 628 36.37 -10.03 14.45
N LEU A 629 36.03 -8.84 14.96
CA LEU A 629 36.95 -7.70 15.09
C LEU A 629 37.20 -7.37 16.57
N ASN A 630 38.42 -6.97 16.92
CA ASN A 630 38.80 -6.73 18.31
C ASN A 630 39.06 -5.24 18.57
N SER A 631 38.49 -4.69 19.66
CA SER A 631 38.88 -3.38 20.17
C SER A 631 40.09 -3.53 21.09
N GLY A 632 41.14 -2.79 20.76
CA GLY A 632 42.38 -2.82 21.51
C GLY A 632 43.34 -1.80 20.95
N SER A 633 44.20 -1.25 21.81
CA SER A 633 45.27 -0.41 21.30
C SER A 633 46.10 -1.27 20.36
N ALA A 634 46.21 -0.84 19.11
CA ALA A 634 47.40 -1.12 18.34
C ALA A 634 48.60 -0.59 19.13
N THR A 635 49.06 -1.34 20.14
CA THR A 635 50.48 -1.65 20.09
C THR A 635 50.64 -2.12 18.66
N MET A 636 51.43 -1.37 17.90
CA MET A 636 52.24 -1.96 16.87
C MET A 636 52.89 -3.19 17.51
N ALA A 637 52.16 -4.30 17.59
CA ALA A 637 52.63 -5.52 17.06
C ALA A 637 53.02 -5.11 15.64
N SER A 638 54.30 -4.71 15.52
CA SER A 638 55.12 -5.39 14.55
C SER A 638 54.51 -6.78 14.42
N VAL A 639 54.09 -7.15 13.22
CA VAL A 639 54.01 -8.56 12.89
C VAL A 639 55.38 -9.09 13.32
N SER A 640 55.48 -9.60 14.53
CA SER A 640 56.73 -10.05 15.15
C SER A 640 56.83 -11.55 15.03
N GLN A 641 55.81 -12.15 14.41
CA GLN A 641 55.70 -13.56 14.20
C GLN A 641 55.52 -13.83 12.72
N PHE A 642 56.59 -14.36 12.15
CA PHE A 642 56.53 -15.21 10.97
C PHE A 642 55.58 -16.40 11.23
N LYS A 643 54.44 -16.47 10.55
CA LYS A 643 53.43 -17.50 10.75
C LYS A 643 52.75 -17.88 9.43
N LEU A 644 52.40 -19.16 9.30
CA LEU A 644 51.50 -19.67 8.26
C LEU A 644 50.22 -20.13 8.96
N SER A 645 49.11 -19.44 8.74
CA SER A 645 47.81 -19.75 9.34
C SER A 645 47.18 -20.99 8.71
N PRO A 646 46.28 -21.70 9.42
CA PRO A 646 45.57 -22.85 8.86
C PRO A 646 44.93 -22.52 7.52
N ALA A 647 45.12 -23.40 6.53
CA ALA A 647 44.50 -23.26 5.22
C ALA A 647 42.98 -23.42 5.33
N TYR A 648 42.23 -22.56 4.63
CA TYR A 648 40.77 -22.64 4.58
C TYR A 648 40.27 -22.61 3.14
N PRO A 649 39.36 -23.53 2.74
CA PRO A 649 38.95 -24.71 3.50
C PRO A 649 40.09 -25.74 3.66
N ASN A 650 39.99 -26.64 4.64
CA ASN A 650 40.87 -27.82 4.80
C ASN A 650 40.17 -28.89 5.69
N PRO A 651 39.69 -30.03 5.14
CA PRO A 651 39.89 -30.51 3.77
C PRO A 651 39.26 -29.62 2.69
N PHE A 652 39.81 -29.60 1.48
CA PHE A 652 39.42 -28.69 0.40
C PHE A 652 39.19 -29.40 -0.95
N ASN A 653 38.44 -28.78 -1.86
CA ASN A 653 38.16 -29.27 -3.21
C ASN A 653 37.78 -28.14 -4.21
N PRO A 654 38.55 -27.87 -5.27
CA PRO A 654 39.98 -28.14 -5.45
C PRO A 654 40.86 -26.97 -4.96
N THR A 655 40.28 -25.88 -4.43
CA THR A 655 40.98 -24.66 -4.03
C THR A 655 41.04 -24.48 -2.52
N THR A 656 42.15 -23.92 -2.01
CA THR A 656 42.31 -23.50 -0.61
C THR A 656 43.13 -22.22 -0.54
N THR A 657 42.89 -21.40 0.46
CA THR A 657 43.62 -20.14 0.69
C THR A 657 44.52 -20.27 1.92
N PHE A 658 45.74 -19.75 1.79
CA PHE A 658 46.71 -19.67 2.87
C PHE A 658 46.92 -18.23 3.29
N GLU A 659 46.54 -17.91 4.52
CA GLU A 659 46.96 -16.67 5.17
C GLU A 659 48.35 -16.85 5.78
N TYR A 660 49.25 -15.90 5.56
CA TYR A 660 50.59 -15.90 6.13
C TYR A 660 51.02 -14.50 6.57
N SER A 661 51.89 -14.47 7.57
CA SER A 661 52.47 -13.24 8.09
C SER A 661 53.98 -13.32 8.07
N ILE A 662 54.63 -12.25 7.61
CA ILE A 662 56.09 -12.13 7.63
C ILE A 662 56.49 -10.95 8.49
N ASP A 663 57.53 -11.14 9.31
CA ASP A 663 57.90 -10.21 10.37
C ASP A 663 59.02 -9.24 10.02
N VAL A 664 59.61 -9.39 8.83
CA VAL A 664 60.61 -8.49 8.24
C VAL A 664 60.51 -8.60 6.71
N ASP A 665 60.71 -7.49 6.00
CA ASP A 665 60.87 -7.47 4.55
C ASP A 665 61.98 -8.44 4.10
N GLY A 666 61.71 -9.26 3.09
CA GLY A 666 62.71 -10.15 2.54
C GLY A 666 62.18 -11.17 1.55
N ASP A 667 63.10 -11.95 0.99
CA ASP A 667 62.75 -13.05 0.09
C ASP A 667 62.07 -14.18 0.86
N ILE A 668 60.88 -14.56 0.40
CA ILE A 668 60.11 -15.68 0.92
C ILE A 668 59.88 -16.75 -0.15
N ASN A 669 59.58 -17.96 0.29
CA ASN A 669 59.20 -19.07 -0.58
C ASN A 669 58.03 -19.83 0.03
N ILE A 670 56.93 -19.94 -0.74
CA ILE A 670 55.74 -20.70 -0.39
C ILE A 670 55.66 -21.89 -1.34
N THR A 671 55.76 -23.09 -0.79
CA THR A 671 55.85 -24.34 -1.55
C THR A 671 54.84 -25.37 -1.06
N ILE A 672 54.25 -26.12 -1.99
CA ILE A 672 53.45 -27.31 -1.68
C ILE A 672 54.31 -28.57 -1.84
N LEU A 673 54.25 -29.45 -0.84
CA LEU A 673 54.98 -30.71 -0.77
C LEU A 673 54.04 -31.91 -0.70
N ASP A 674 54.43 -33.03 -1.31
CA ASP A 674 53.75 -34.31 -1.13
C ASP A 674 54.15 -34.99 0.21
N MET A 675 53.52 -36.12 0.52
CA MET A 675 53.83 -36.92 1.73
C MET A 675 55.27 -37.46 1.80
N ASN A 676 56.01 -37.43 0.69
CA ASN A 676 57.41 -37.83 0.60
C ASN A 676 58.36 -36.61 0.67
N GLY A 677 57.83 -35.40 0.87
CA GLY A 677 58.58 -34.15 0.91
C GLY A 677 59.05 -33.65 -0.47
N ARG A 678 58.49 -34.16 -1.57
CA ARG A 678 58.80 -33.66 -2.92
C ARG A 678 57.98 -32.42 -3.20
N VAL A 679 58.63 -31.42 -3.80
CA VAL A 679 57.95 -30.21 -4.27
C VAL A 679 56.96 -30.59 -5.37
N VAL A 680 55.69 -30.30 -5.11
CA VAL A 680 54.58 -30.42 -6.04
C VAL A 680 54.47 -29.13 -6.84
N GLU A 681 54.50 -27.99 -6.14
CA GLU A 681 54.31 -26.67 -6.72
C GLU A 681 54.96 -25.58 -5.86
N VAL A 682 55.38 -24.49 -6.48
CA VAL A 682 55.87 -23.27 -5.80
C VAL A 682 54.82 -22.20 -6.05
N LEU A 683 54.09 -21.80 -5.01
CA LEU A 683 53.03 -20.79 -5.12
C LEU A 683 53.62 -19.39 -5.24
N TYR A 684 54.71 -19.13 -4.51
CA TYR A 684 55.39 -17.85 -4.53
C TYR A 684 56.88 -18.00 -4.20
N SER A 685 57.74 -17.26 -4.88
CA SER A 685 59.17 -17.19 -4.59
C SER A 685 59.72 -15.82 -4.99
N GLY A 686 59.96 -14.95 -4.03
CA GLY A 686 60.44 -13.59 -4.28
C GLY A 686 60.40 -12.69 -3.05
N PHE A 687 60.68 -11.41 -3.25
CA PHE A 687 60.71 -10.40 -2.20
C PHE A 687 59.29 -10.04 -1.75
N SER A 688 59.04 -10.14 -0.44
CA SER A 688 57.77 -9.75 0.18
C SER A 688 58.02 -8.77 1.32
N GLU A 689 57.23 -7.70 1.36
CA GLU A 689 57.20 -6.72 2.46
C GLU A 689 56.51 -7.28 3.71
N VAL A 690 56.97 -6.85 4.89
CA VAL A 690 56.45 -7.17 6.22
C VAL A 690 54.93 -6.97 6.26
N GLY A 691 54.20 -7.89 6.89
CA GLY A 691 52.73 -7.82 6.96
C GLY A 691 52.04 -9.16 6.83
N HIS A 692 50.71 -9.11 6.91
CA HIS A 692 49.80 -10.23 6.62
C HIS A 692 49.44 -10.24 5.14
N LYS A 693 49.39 -11.43 4.53
CA LYS A 693 49.12 -11.65 3.12
C LYS A 693 48.42 -12.99 2.91
N SER A 694 47.63 -13.07 1.86
CA SER A 694 46.96 -14.29 1.43
C SER A 694 47.60 -14.85 0.16
N ILE A 695 47.46 -16.16 -0.06
CA ILE A 695 47.76 -16.78 -1.35
C ILE A 695 46.85 -17.98 -1.59
N ASN A 696 46.27 -18.06 -2.77
CA ASN A 696 45.40 -19.17 -3.17
C ASN A 696 46.21 -20.31 -3.82
N TRP A 697 45.79 -21.56 -3.59
CA TRP A 697 46.25 -22.72 -4.33
C TRP A 697 45.08 -23.46 -4.98
N ASP A 698 45.10 -23.51 -6.31
CA ASP A 698 44.24 -24.35 -7.12
C ASP A 698 44.91 -25.70 -7.40
N ALA A 699 44.44 -26.75 -6.72
CA ALA A 699 44.95 -28.11 -6.84
C ALA A 699 44.14 -28.96 -7.84
N SER A 700 43.46 -28.33 -8.81
CA SER A 700 42.61 -29.01 -9.81
C SER A 700 43.33 -30.13 -10.55
N TYR A 701 44.64 -30.00 -10.78
CA TYR A 701 45.46 -30.98 -11.50
C TYR A 701 46.16 -32.01 -10.59
N ASN A 702 45.94 -31.94 -9.28
CA ASN A 702 46.57 -32.82 -8.29
C ASN A 702 45.60 -33.93 -7.83
N PRO A 703 46.09 -35.13 -7.48
CA PRO A 703 45.25 -36.22 -6.97
C PRO A 703 44.81 -35.95 -5.51
N SER A 704 43.64 -36.46 -5.11
CA SER A 704 43.20 -36.40 -3.70
C SER A 704 44.25 -37.02 -2.77
N GLY A 705 44.51 -36.40 -1.63
CA GLY A 705 45.58 -36.83 -0.74
C GLY A 705 46.00 -35.78 0.28
N VAL A 706 47.01 -36.14 1.06
CA VAL A 706 47.61 -35.25 2.06
C VAL A 706 48.80 -34.53 1.44
N TYR A 707 48.80 -33.21 1.57
CA TYR A 707 49.90 -32.33 1.17
C TYR A 707 50.39 -31.52 2.37
N PHE A 708 51.53 -30.87 2.20
CA PHE A 708 52.08 -29.92 3.18
C PHE A 708 52.39 -28.60 2.51
N ALA A 709 51.77 -27.51 2.99
CA ALA A 709 52.15 -26.17 2.61
C ALA A 709 53.28 -25.69 3.51
N LYS A 710 54.33 -25.13 2.91
CA LYS A 710 55.54 -24.70 3.59
C LYS A 710 55.86 -23.26 3.22
N LEU A 711 55.97 -22.40 4.24
CA LEU A 711 56.45 -21.02 4.12
C LEU A 711 57.89 -20.96 4.64
N MET A 712 58.78 -20.29 3.89
CA MET A 712 60.16 -20.04 4.28
C MET A 712 60.51 -18.56 4.12
N SER A 713 61.20 -17.99 5.11
CA SER A 713 61.86 -16.68 5.03
C SER A 713 63.19 -16.74 5.77
N GLY A 714 64.31 -16.64 5.03
CA GLY A 714 65.65 -16.84 5.58
C GLY A 714 65.82 -18.19 6.30
N ASN A 715 65.96 -18.17 7.63
CA ASN A 715 66.10 -19.36 8.48
C ASN A 715 64.79 -19.82 9.14
N LYS A 716 63.68 -19.09 8.94
CA LYS A 716 62.38 -19.42 9.53
C LYS A 716 61.59 -20.30 8.57
N VAL A 717 60.92 -21.31 9.11
CA VAL A 717 60.13 -22.29 8.35
C VAL A 717 58.85 -22.61 9.11
N GLU A 718 57.72 -22.43 8.46
CA GLU A 718 56.40 -22.86 8.94
C GLU A 718 55.85 -23.89 7.97
N THR A 719 55.16 -24.91 8.50
CA THR A 719 54.62 -25.99 7.68
C THR A 719 53.31 -26.47 8.26
N GLN A 720 52.31 -26.65 7.42
CA GLN A 720 51.01 -27.18 7.81
C GLN A 720 50.57 -28.32 6.91
N LYS A 721 49.74 -29.21 7.45
CA LYS A 721 49.14 -30.33 6.73
C LYS A 721 47.81 -29.87 6.12
N ILE A 722 47.62 -30.17 4.84
CA ILE A 722 46.38 -29.93 4.11
C ILE A 722 45.88 -31.19 3.42
N VAL A 723 44.57 -31.30 3.23
CA VAL A 723 43.91 -32.51 2.71
C VAL A 723 43.05 -32.12 1.51
N LEU A 724 43.47 -32.53 0.32
CA LEU A 724 42.67 -32.40 -0.91
C LEU A 724 41.71 -33.59 -1.01
N VAL A 725 40.42 -33.32 -1.14
CA VAL A 725 39.36 -34.30 -1.38
C VAL A 725 38.78 -34.01 -2.76
N LYS A 726 38.59 -35.04 -3.59
CA LYS A 726 37.86 -34.91 -4.87
C LYS A 726 36.68 -35.84 -4.87
#